data_AF-A0A941LL37-F1
#
_entry.id   AF-A0A941LL37-F1
#
_cell.length_a   1.000
_cell.length_b   1.000
_cell.length_c   1.000
_cell.angle_alpha   90.00
_cell.angle_beta   90.00
_cell.angle_gamma   90.00
#
_symmetry.space_group_name_H-M   'P 1'
#
loop_
_entity.id
_entity.type
_entity.pdbx_description
1 polymer ?
#
loop_
_entity_poly.entity_id
_entity_poly.type
_entity_poly.pdbx_seq_one_letter_code
_entity_poly.pdbx_strand_id
1 'polypeptide(L)'
;MIVSLLAFSLKQRILVIGLACLLSVMGVFAFELIPIDAYPDVTNIQVQVLTEAAGLSPVEVERFITYPLELQLTGLPGLAEIRSLSKFALSQITVVFNDNVDVYFARQLVLERIMAAKERLPEGLDPVMAPVTTGLGEVFHYYLEGPSTLRQAQDGRLRTGSDATTDAMVIQTELTDQRTLQEWVLRPQLKSVPGVIDVNGMGGFVKQYQVVVDPAKLRKFDITLHQIYEAAVKNNANAGGNVLERHAERAIVRGIGLIKTVGDIESIIVKEVGGTPVFVRDVAEVRIGHAVRHGAVVLNGAREVVIGTVLMLRGGNARQVVEAVKTKVADLQQSNTLPAGTKLIPFYDRIELVNAAINTVRDALLEGIVLVVFVFVFFLGHVRSAIIVTVTLIVTPLVTFIAMERLGLSANLMTLGGLAIAIGEIADGSLVMVENAYRHLAQHSGASEESRLSVILHAAKEVGRPILFGILIISVVFLPLMTLQGMEGKMFAPLAYTLVIALVASVAVTLTLSPVLASLLLRGDHPKETRVTLWMKQRYLPVLEWTLRHRGLILAGSTAIVLGSLTLVPFVGREFIPLLEEGSLTPQVVKLPSVSLSESIELEKQTQKAMLEFPEVKTAVSRIGRAEIPYHPEDLYESDPIVSLHDRSTWKTATTQSGLTDAMRKKLAEIPGISVLMSQPIQERVDELISGIRTQCAIKLFGDDLDVLRDKAKEIALLIQQINGVKDIKVEQVAGQPYVMIDIDRQKIARFGINVADVQELVTTAIGGRAATQVYEGERRFELSLRFPEPYRNSVTAIGEIRVKAATGALIPMSDLAKIDMREGPARISREQVKRRIYIGFNVVGRDIGGVVDEGRAKLAAVLHLPEGYSIVWGGAFENMERANARLLIVVPITLALVFFLLFWAFHSLRDATMIILNLPFALIGGVLSLWVSGQYLSVPASIGFIELFGLAVGNGIVLVSYINQLRHEGQSIDDAILAGCSLRLRPVVMTMMTTLLGLLPLALAQGIGAEVQRPLASVVIGGVFTSTALTLVVLPTLYSVFAEQTVRKEEVPEWV
;
A
#
# COMPACT_ATOMS: atom_id res chain seq x y z
N MET A 1 45.63 -5.87 -8.17
CA MET A 1 44.39 -6.44 -8.77
C MET A 1 43.81 -5.54 -9.86
N ILE A 2 43.39 -4.29 -9.59
CA ILE A 2 42.78 -3.36 -10.58
C ILE A 2 43.64 -3.21 -11.84
N VAL A 3 44.95 -2.99 -11.67
CA VAL A 3 45.92 -2.88 -12.78
C VAL A 3 45.91 -4.12 -13.69
N SER A 4 45.78 -5.31 -13.10
CA SER A 4 45.72 -6.57 -13.86
C SER A 4 44.40 -6.72 -14.61
N LEU A 5 43.28 -6.27 -14.03
CA LEU A 5 41.97 -6.26 -14.69
C LEU A 5 41.96 -5.32 -15.91
N LEU A 6 42.52 -4.13 -15.75
CA LEU A 6 42.67 -3.14 -16.83
C LEU A 6 43.53 -3.69 -17.97
N ALA A 7 44.68 -4.27 -17.65
CA ALA A 7 45.58 -4.87 -18.63
C ALA A 7 44.94 -6.06 -19.36
N PHE A 8 44.22 -6.92 -18.63
CA PHE A 8 43.47 -8.04 -19.23
C PHE A 8 42.39 -7.55 -20.19
N SER A 9 41.59 -6.56 -19.76
CA SER A 9 40.48 -6.01 -20.55
C SER A 9 40.97 -5.40 -21.87
N LEU A 10 42.08 -4.65 -21.83
CA LEU A 10 42.69 -4.08 -23.04
C LEU A 10 43.29 -5.14 -23.97
N LYS A 11 43.89 -6.21 -23.41
CA LYS A 11 44.45 -7.31 -24.21
C LYS A 11 43.37 -8.14 -24.90
N GLN A 12 42.21 -8.33 -24.27
CA GLN A 12 41.09 -9.16 -24.75
C GLN A 12 39.89 -8.32 -25.22
N ARG A 13 40.12 -7.23 -25.97
CA ARG A 13 39.09 -6.26 -26.41
C ARG A 13 37.85 -6.88 -27.05
N ILE A 14 38.01 -7.92 -27.89
CA ILE A 14 36.90 -8.59 -28.59
C ILE A 14 36.02 -9.35 -27.58
N LEU A 15 36.64 -10.00 -26.60
CA LEU A 15 35.94 -10.73 -25.54
C LEU A 15 35.09 -9.77 -24.69
N VAL A 16 35.65 -8.62 -24.31
CA VAL A 16 34.95 -7.63 -23.47
C VAL A 16 33.73 -7.05 -24.20
N ILE A 17 33.87 -6.73 -25.49
CA ILE A 17 32.74 -6.26 -26.31
C ILE A 17 31.68 -7.36 -26.47
N GLY A 18 32.11 -8.59 -26.79
CA GLY A 18 31.20 -9.73 -26.90
C GLY A 18 30.42 -9.99 -25.61
N LEU A 19 31.09 -9.89 -24.46
CA LEU A 19 30.47 -10.02 -23.14
C LEU A 19 29.50 -8.87 -22.85
N ALA A 20 29.86 -7.63 -23.17
CA ALA A 20 28.96 -6.48 -23.00
C ALA A 20 27.70 -6.61 -23.87
N CYS A 21 27.81 -7.08 -25.11
CA CYS A 21 26.67 -7.37 -25.97
C CYS A 21 25.79 -8.50 -25.40
N LEU A 22 26.41 -9.60 -24.94
CA LEU A 22 25.70 -10.72 -24.32
C LEU A 22 24.92 -10.27 -23.07
N LEU A 23 25.58 -9.52 -22.18
CA LEU A 23 24.96 -8.96 -20.98
C LEU A 23 23.85 -7.98 -21.33
N SER A 24 24.01 -7.17 -22.38
CA SER A 24 22.95 -6.26 -22.83
C SER A 24 21.71 -7.03 -23.29
N VAL A 25 21.89 -8.09 -24.10
CA VAL A 25 20.79 -8.96 -24.55
C VAL A 25 20.12 -9.67 -23.37
N MET A 26 20.91 -10.25 -22.45
CA MET A 26 20.39 -10.86 -21.23
C MET A 26 19.64 -9.86 -20.35
N GLY A 27 20.10 -8.61 -20.28
CA GLY A 27 19.46 -7.54 -19.53
C GLY A 27 18.12 -7.11 -20.11
N VAL A 28 17.98 -7.10 -21.44
CA VAL A 28 16.69 -6.88 -22.12
C VAL A 28 15.70 -8.00 -21.78
N PHE A 29 16.13 -9.26 -21.84
CA PHE A 29 15.27 -10.38 -21.42
C PHE A 29 14.91 -10.33 -19.93
N ALA A 30 15.86 -9.96 -19.06
CA ALA A 30 15.60 -9.81 -17.63
C ALA A 30 14.56 -8.70 -17.36
N PHE A 31 14.65 -7.58 -18.08
CA PHE A 31 13.68 -6.48 -17.98
C PHE A 31 12.24 -6.92 -18.30
N GLU A 32 12.04 -7.84 -19.26
CA GLU A 32 10.71 -8.38 -19.59
C GLU A 32 10.17 -9.37 -18.55
N LEU A 33 11.05 -10.05 -17.80
CA LEU A 33 10.68 -11.08 -16.82
C LEU A 33 10.40 -10.52 -15.42
N ILE A 34 11.01 -9.38 -15.07
CA ILE A 34 10.86 -8.79 -13.73
C ILE A 34 9.38 -8.47 -13.43
N PRO A 35 8.86 -8.83 -12.23
CA PRO A 35 7.52 -8.43 -11.82
C PRO A 35 7.36 -6.93 -11.76
N ILE A 36 6.24 -6.42 -12.24
CA ILE A 36 6.00 -4.98 -12.36
C ILE A 36 4.85 -4.54 -11.44
N ASP A 37 5.09 -3.51 -10.64
CA ASP A 37 4.09 -2.93 -9.73
C ASP A 37 4.28 -1.41 -9.56
N ALA A 38 3.23 -0.69 -9.17
CA ALA A 38 3.35 0.74 -8.83
C ALA A 38 4.05 0.93 -7.48
N TYR A 39 3.72 0.08 -6.50
CA TYR A 39 4.23 0.13 -5.13
C TYR A 39 4.94 -1.15 -4.74
N PRO A 40 5.99 -1.08 -3.90
CA PRO A 40 6.40 -2.24 -3.14
C PRO A 40 5.29 -2.65 -2.16
N ASP A 41 5.12 -3.96 -1.94
CA ASP A 41 4.19 -4.44 -0.92
C ASP A 41 4.71 -4.12 0.48
N VAL A 42 4.15 -3.06 1.07
CA VAL A 42 4.48 -2.60 2.43
C VAL A 42 3.66 -3.30 3.52
N THR A 43 2.72 -4.18 3.14
CA THR A 43 1.84 -4.87 4.09
C THR A 43 2.65 -5.75 5.05
N ASN A 44 2.36 -5.65 6.34
CA ASN A 44 2.91 -6.53 7.37
C ASN A 44 2.58 -8.01 7.09
N ILE A 45 3.30 -8.91 7.76
CA ILE A 45 2.96 -10.33 7.75
C ILE A 45 1.78 -10.51 8.70
N GLN A 46 0.60 -10.84 8.20
CA GLN A 46 -0.56 -11.01 9.05
C GLN A 46 -1.46 -12.16 8.60
N VAL A 47 -2.14 -12.76 9.58
CA VAL A 47 -3.16 -13.79 9.38
C VAL A 47 -4.43 -13.31 10.03
N GLN A 48 -5.50 -13.22 9.23
CA GLN A 48 -6.82 -12.88 9.73
C GLN A 48 -7.64 -14.14 9.99
N VAL A 49 -8.30 -14.19 11.13
CA VAL A 49 -9.19 -15.25 11.59
C VAL A 49 -10.59 -14.65 11.66
N LEU A 50 -11.52 -15.22 10.90
CA LEU A 50 -12.90 -14.79 10.79
C LEU A 50 -13.79 -15.86 11.41
N THR A 51 -14.71 -15.46 12.29
CA THR A 51 -15.71 -16.36 12.86
C THR A 51 -17.08 -15.70 12.70
N GLU A 52 -17.92 -16.29 11.85
CA GLU A 52 -19.30 -15.88 11.67
C GLU A 52 -20.14 -16.42 12.83
N ALA A 53 -20.95 -15.55 13.42
CA ALA A 53 -21.73 -15.88 14.62
C ALA A 53 -23.15 -15.32 14.49
N ALA A 54 -23.89 -15.83 13.51
CA ALA A 54 -25.22 -15.34 13.15
C ALA A 54 -26.12 -15.13 14.38
N GLY A 55 -26.59 -13.88 14.55
CA GLY A 55 -27.51 -13.50 15.62
C GLY A 55 -26.89 -13.09 16.95
N LEU A 56 -25.57 -13.21 17.15
CA LEU A 56 -24.91 -12.74 18.39
C LEU A 56 -24.62 -11.24 18.36
N SER A 57 -24.80 -10.59 19.51
CA SER A 57 -24.43 -9.18 19.73
C SER A 57 -22.91 -9.01 19.81
N PRO A 58 -22.36 -7.81 19.55
CA PRO A 58 -20.93 -7.52 19.67
C PRO A 58 -20.32 -7.90 21.03
N VAL A 59 -21.08 -7.73 22.13
CA VAL A 59 -20.62 -8.09 23.49
C VAL A 59 -20.52 -9.61 23.66
N GLU A 60 -21.50 -10.35 23.14
CA GLU A 60 -21.49 -11.82 23.18
C GLU A 60 -20.40 -12.38 22.27
N VAL A 61 -20.22 -11.81 21.08
CA VAL A 61 -19.13 -12.16 20.17
C VAL A 61 -17.78 -11.91 20.84
N GLU A 62 -17.58 -10.76 21.48
CA GLU A 62 -16.35 -10.46 22.21
C GLU A 62 -16.08 -11.53 23.27
N ARG A 63 -17.08 -11.83 24.11
CA ARG A 63 -16.91 -12.68 25.29
C ARG A 63 -16.81 -14.17 24.96
N PHE A 64 -17.62 -14.66 24.02
CA PHE A 64 -17.73 -16.09 23.73
C PHE A 64 -16.78 -16.55 22.62
N ILE A 65 -16.31 -15.63 21.77
CA ILE A 65 -15.53 -15.99 20.58
C ILE A 65 -14.19 -15.26 20.58
N THR A 66 -14.23 -13.92 20.51
CA THR A 66 -13.03 -13.11 20.26
C THR A 66 -12.01 -13.25 21.38
N TYR A 67 -12.42 -13.07 22.64
CA TYR A 67 -11.53 -13.11 23.79
C TYR A 67 -10.89 -14.49 24.03
N PRO A 68 -11.64 -15.62 24.01
CA PRO A 68 -11.03 -16.94 24.08
C PRO A 68 -10.02 -17.22 22.96
N LEU A 69 -10.31 -16.78 21.73
CA LEU A 69 -9.39 -16.92 20.60
C LEU A 69 -8.15 -16.05 20.75
N GLU A 70 -8.28 -14.78 21.16
CA GLU A 70 -7.16 -13.88 21.45
C GLU A 70 -6.20 -14.50 22.46
N LEU A 71 -6.72 -15.07 23.55
CA LEU A 71 -5.91 -15.71 24.58
C LEU A 71 -5.14 -16.93 24.05
N GLN A 72 -5.70 -17.68 23.10
CA GLN A 72 -4.99 -18.81 22.47
C GLN A 72 -3.97 -18.38 21.43
N LEU A 73 -4.18 -17.25 20.77
CA LEU A 73 -3.28 -16.69 19.76
C LEU A 73 -2.15 -15.86 20.39
N THR A 74 -2.31 -15.43 21.64
CA THR A 74 -1.29 -14.70 22.39
C THR A 74 -0.09 -15.60 22.69
N GLY A 75 1.13 -15.07 22.51
CA GLY A 75 2.37 -15.81 22.78
C GLY A 75 2.88 -16.66 21.62
N LEU A 76 2.30 -16.52 20.42
CA LEU A 76 2.85 -17.11 19.21
C LEU A 76 4.29 -16.62 18.93
N PRO A 77 5.22 -17.50 18.52
CA PRO A 77 6.56 -17.09 18.13
C PRO A 77 6.53 -16.06 16.99
N GLY A 78 7.29 -14.97 17.15
CA GLY A 78 7.36 -13.91 16.14
C GLY A 78 6.11 -13.01 16.06
N LEU A 79 5.18 -13.12 17.01
CA LEU A 79 4.02 -12.23 17.13
C LEU A 79 4.47 -10.79 17.45
N ALA A 80 4.03 -9.84 16.63
CA ALA A 80 4.26 -8.41 16.83
C ALA A 80 3.06 -7.73 17.50
N GLU A 81 1.85 -8.03 17.02
CA GLU A 81 0.62 -7.39 17.48
C GLU A 81 -0.59 -8.32 17.26
N ILE A 82 -1.60 -8.22 18.13
CA ILE A 82 -2.93 -8.81 17.91
C ILE A 82 -3.96 -7.69 17.96
N ARG A 83 -4.80 -7.63 16.93
CA ARG A 83 -5.95 -6.73 16.83
C ARG A 83 -7.21 -7.55 16.70
N SER A 84 -8.30 -7.11 17.28
CA SER A 84 -9.60 -7.74 17.04
C SER A 84 -10.73 -6.74 16.95
N LEU A 85 -11.77 -7.21 16.26
CA LEU A 85 -12.98 -6.50 15.99
C LEU A 85 -14.15 -7.44 16.22
N SER A 86 -15.03 -7.07 17.15
CA SER A 86 -16.29 -7.77 17.40
C SER A 86 -17.44 -6.87 16.93
N LYS A 87 -18.16 -7.32 15.91
CA LYS A 87 -19.36 -6.67 15.34
C LYS A 87 -20.55 -7.61 15.44
N PHE A 88 -21.74 -7.10 15.09
CA PHE A 88 -22.92 -7.95 15.00
C PHE A 88 -22.66 -9.13 14.06
N ALA A 89 -22.85 -10.34 14.58
CA ALA A 89 -22.64 -11.61 13.90
C ALA A 89 -21.21 -11.88 13.35
N LEU A 90 -20.19 -11.16 13.79
CA LEU A 90 -18.83 -11.31 13.24
C LEU A 90 -17.74 -11.05 14.30
N SER A 91 -16.84 -12.03 14.45
CA SER A 91 -15.54 -11.85 15.07
C SER A 91 -14.45 -11.84 14.00
N GLN A 92 -13.59 -10.82 14.02
CA GLN A 92 -12.38 -10.77 13.19
C GLN A 92 -11.18 -10.54 14.11
N ILE A 93 -10.18 -11.42 14.01
CA ILE A 93 -8.91 -11.30 14.72
C ILE A 93 -7.80 -11.22 13.69
N THR A 94 -6.99 -10.17 13.77
CA THR A 94 -5.81 -9.98 12.92
C THR A 94 -4.56 -10.21 13.76
N VAL A 95 -3.82 -11.26 13.43
CA VAL A 95 -2.57 -11.64 14.08
C VAL A 95 -1.42 -11.15 13.21
N VAL A 96 -0.65 -10.18 13.70
CA VAL A 96 0.48 -9.56 12.99
C VAL A 96 1.79 -10.15 13.50
N PHE A 97 2.65 -10.55 12.57
CA PHE A 97 3.96 -11.13 12.82
C PHE A 97 5.09 -10.18 12.38
N ASN A 98 6.29 -10.42 12.92
CA ASN A 98 7.52 -9.77 12.48
C ASN A 98 7.81 -10.07 11.00
N ASP A 99 8.48 -9.14 10.32
CA ASP A 99 8.72 -9.20 8.86
C ASP A 99 9.57 -10.40 8.40
N ASN A 100 10.32 -11.04 9.29
CA ASN A 100 11.17 -12.19 9.00
C ASN A 100 10.42 -13.54 9.05
N VAL A 101 9.14 -13.54 9.41
CA VAL A 101 8.33 -14.75 9.53
C VAL A 101 7.69 -15.08 8.18
N ASP A 102 7.85 -16.33 7.73
CA ASP A 102 7.15 -16.81 6.55
C ASP A 102 5.62 -16.85 6.78
N VAL A 103 4.86 -16.39 5.79
CA VAL A 103 3.40 -16.26 5.90
C VAL A 103 2.72 -17.61 6.06
N TYR A 104 3.21 -18.66 5.39
CA TYR A 104 2.63 -19.99 5.49
C TYR A 104 2.98 -20.65 6.82
N PHE A 105 4.18 -20.41 7.35
CA PHE A 105 4.53 -20.81 8.72
C PHE A 105 3.64 -20.11 9.75
N ALA A 106 3.45 -18.79 9.64
CA ALA A 106 2.53 -18.04 10.50
C ALA A 106 1.10 -18.61 10.44
N ARG A 107 0.61 -18.96 9.24
CA ARG A 107 -0.71 -19.59 9.06
C ARG A 107 -0.80 -20.97 9.70
N GLN A 108 0.25 -21.78 9.62
CA GLN A 108 0.29 -23.09 10.29
C GLN A 108 0.20 -22.94 11.81
N LEU A 109 0.98 -22.01 12.39
CA LEU A 109 0.93 -21.71 13.82
C LEU A 109 -0.45 -21.23 14.27
N VAL A 110 -1.04 -20.30 13.51
CA VAL A 110 -2.38 -19.79 13.79
C VAL A 110 -3.43 -20.90 13.68
N LEU A 111 -3.35 -21.74 12.65
CA LEU A 111 -4.26 -22.87 12.45
C LEU A 111 -4.18 -23.87 13.62
N GLU A 112 -3.00 -24.18 14.14
CA GLU A 112 -2.81 -25.03 15.31
C GLU A 112 -3.54 -24.47 16.54
N ARG A 113 -3.37 -23.17 16.81
CA ARG A 113 -4.03 -22.49 17.94
C ARG A 113 -5.54 -22.41 17.78
N ILE A 114 -6.03 -22.17 16.56
CA ILE A 114 -7.46 -22.13 16.27
C ILE A 114 -8.09 -23.50 16.49
N MET A 115 -7.46 -24.58 16.03
CA MET A 115 -7.96 -25.95 16.24
C MET A 115 -8.05 -26.28 17.73
N ALA A 116 -7.05 -25.89 18.53
CA ALA A 116 -7.10 -26.05 19.98
C ALA A 116 -8.16 -25.17 20.66
N ALA A 117 -8.41 -23.97 20.13
CA ALA A 117 -9.43 -23.06 20.65
C ALA A 117 -10.86 -23.50 20.31
N LYS A 118 -11.04 -24.26 19.22
CA LYS A 118 -12.35 -24.71 18.74
C LYS A 118 -13.16 -25.45 19.81
N GLU A 119 -12.50 -26.26 20.64
CA GLU A 119 -13.15 -27.01 21.74
C GLU A 119 -13.75 -26.09 22.82
N ARG A 120 -13.34 -24.82 22.88
CA ARG A 120 -13.83 -23.82 23.85
C ARG A 120 -14.89 -22.89 23.27
N LEU A 121 -15.12 -22.95 21.96
CA LEU A 121 -16.14 -22.15 21.30
C LEU A 121 -17.53 -22.83 21.42
N PRO A 122 -18.62 -22.06 21.43
CA PRO A 122 -19.96 -22.61 21.31
C PRO A 122 -20.12 -23.53 20.08
N GLU A 123 -20.97 -24.56 20.18
CA GLU A 123 -21.22 -25.50 19.09
C GLU A 123 -21.73 -24.79 17.83
N GLY A 124 -21.23 -25.21 16.66
CA GLY A 124 -21.63 -24.67 15.36
C GLY A 124 -20.90 -23.40 14.92
N LEU A 125 -19.93 -22.90 15.70
CA LEU A 125 -19.07 -21.76 15.34
C LEU A 125 -17.71 -22.24 14.87
N ASP A 126 -17.43 -22.04 13.58
CA ASP A 126 -16.17 -22.47 12.96
C ASP A 126 -15.29 -21.26 12.58
N PRO A 127 -14.18 -21.02 13.30
CA PRO A 127 -13.19 -20.02 12.90
C PRO A 127 -12.48 -20.44 11.62
N VAL A 128 -12.45 -19.55 10.63
CA VAL A 128 -11.78 -19.74 9.33
C VAL A 128 -10.70 -18.69 9.11
N MET A 129 -9.62 -19.05 8.41
CA MET A 129 -8.57 -18.10 8.05
C MET A 129 -8.91 -17.40 6.73
N ALA A 130 -8.73 -16.07 6.68
CA ALA A 130 -8.88 -15.30 5.46
C ALA A 130 -7.86 -15.71 4.37
N PRO A 131 -8.12 -15.39 3.10
CA PRO A 131 -7.18 -15.61 1.99
C PRO A 131 -5.81 -14.94 2.20
N VAL A 132 -4.77 -15.50 1.58
CA VAL A 132 -3.40 -14.95 1.64
C VAL A 132 -3.25 -13.83 0.61
N THR A 133 -3.70 -12.64 0.97
CA THR A 133 -3.66 -11.43 0.14
C THR A 133 -3.07 -10.25 0.93
N THR A 134 -2.85 -9.12 0.26
CA THR A 134 -2.21 -7.90 0.81
C THR A 134 -3.06 -6.66 0.53
N GLY A 135 -2.63 -5.48 1.00
CA GLY A 135 -3.33 -4.21 0.70
C GLY A 135 -3.35 -3.86 -0.78
N LEU A 136 -2.45 -4.47 -1.55
CA LEU A 136 -2.34 -4.35 -2.99
C LEU A 136 -3.02 -5.50 -3.74
N GLY A 137 -3.68 -6.42 -3.03
CA GLY A 137 -4.24 -7.64 -3.59
C GLY A 137 -5.58 -7.46 -4.30
N GLU A 138 -6.29 -6.35 -4.07
CA GLU A 138 -7.46 -5.94 -4.85
C GLU A 138 -6.98 -5.44 -6.23
N VAL A 139 -6.99 -6.31 -7.25
CA VAL A 139 -6.36 -5.99 -8.55
C VAL A 139 -7.34 -5.66 -9.66
N PHE A 140 -8.58 -6.17 -9.59
CA PHE A 140 -9.59 -5.99 -10.63
C PHE A 140 -11.01 -6.04 -10.07
N HIS A 141 -11.77 -4.96 -10.23
CA HIS A 141 -13.19 -4.90 -9.81
C HIS A 141 -14.10 -4.69 -11.01
N TYR A 142 -15.19 -5.45 -11.04
CA TYR A 142 -16.22 -5.35 -12.06
C TYR A 142 -17.61 -5.37 -11.43
N TYR A 143 -18.58 -4.80 -12.15
CA TYR A 143 -20.00 -4.98 -11.86
C TYR A 143 -20.68 -5.76 -12.99
N LEU A 144 -21.80 -6.42 -12.65
CA LEU A 144 -22.65 -7.12 -13.59
C LEU A 144 -23.73 -6.17 -14.13
N GLU A 145 -23.80 -6.05 -15.45
CA GLU A 145 -24.90 -5.39 -16.15
C GLU A 145 -25.83 -6.46 -16.72
N GLY A 146 -27.13 -6.37 -16.42
CA GLY A 146 -28.16 -7.32 -16.86
C GLY A 146 -28.90 -6.93 -18.16
N PRO A 147 -29.76 -7.83 -18.69
CA PRO A 147 -30.24 -7.75 -20.08
C PRO A 147 -31.26 -6.64 -20.41
N SER A 148 -32.15 -6.21 -19.51
CA SER A 148 -33.30 -5.39 -19.96
C SER A 148 -33.94 -4.39 -18.99
N THR A 149 -33.99 -4.62 -17.68
CA THR A 149 -34.80 -3.77 -16.76
C THR A 149 -34.02 -2.62 -16.15
N LEU A 150 -32.77 -2.85 -15.75
CA LEU A 150 -31.89 -1.80 -15.22
C LEU A 150 -31.46 -0.76 -16.27
N ARG A 151 -31.54 -1.09 -17.58
CA ARG A 151 -31.30 -0.16 -18.70
C ARG A 151 -32.50 0.75 -18.98
N GLN A 152 -33.73 0.25 -18.87
CA GLN A 152 -34.94 1.05 -19.09
C GLN A 152 -35.19 2.07 -17.96
N ALA A 153 -34.73 1.76 -16.74
CA ALA A 153 -34.67 2.71 -15.63
C ALA A 153 -33.69 3.88 -15.88
N GLN A 154 -32.63 3.64 -16.64
CA GLN A 154 -31.58 4.61 -16.98
C GLN A 154 -32.03 5.59 -18.09
N ASP A 155 -32.90 5.16 -18.99
CA ASP A 155 -33.51 5.98 -20.06
C ASP A 155 -34.74 6.80 -19.59
N GLY A 156 -35.10 6.75 -18.31
CA GLY A 156 -36.30 7.43 -17.79
C GLY A 156 -37.63 6.91 -18.36
N ARG A 157 -37.63 5.69 -18.93
CA ARG A 157 -38.78 5.05 -19.59
C ARG A 157 -39.53 4.06 -18.69
N LEU A 158 -39.36 4.15 -17.38
CA LEU A 158 -40.24 3.47 -16.44
C LEU A 158 -41.64 4.06 -16.57
N ARG A 159 -42.63 3.21 -16.83
CA ARG A 159 -44.03 3.60 -16.98
C ARG A 159 -44.50 4.18 -15.64
N THR A 160 -44.59 5.50 -15.55
CA THR A 160 -45.22 6.20 -14.43
C THR A 160 -46.73 5.92 -14.44
N GLY A 161 -47.12 4.79 -13.85
CA GLY A 161 -48.52 4.41 -13.64
C GLY A 161 -48.66 3.06 -12.93
N SER A 162 -49.29 3.06 -11.76
CA SER A 162 -49.80 1.93 -10.94
C SER A 162 -48.90 0.74 -10.55
N ASP A 163 -47.73 0.51 -11.15
CA ASP A 163 -47.04 -0.79 -11.09
C ASP A 163 -45.68 -0.79 -10.32
N ALA A 164 -45.47 0.12 -9.37
CA ALA A 164 -44.20 0.23 -8.64
C ALA A 164 -43.79 -1.02 -7.84
N THR A 165 -44.76 -1.84 -7.40
CA THR A 165 -44.52 -3.10 -6.67
C THR A 165 -44.04 -4.22 -7.60
N THR A 166 -44.55 -4.26 -8.82
CA THR A 166 -44.13 -5.23 -9.85
C THR A 166 -42.70 -4.93 -10.30
N ASP A 167 -42.34 -3.66 -10.48
CA ASP A 167 -41.00 -3.24 -10.86
C ASP A 167 -39.94 -3.58 -9.79
N ALA A 168 -40.25 -3.38 -8.51
CA ALA A 168 -39.36 -3.73 -7.40
C ALA A 168 -39.09 -5.25 -7.32
N MET A 169 -40.12 -6.07 -7.54
CA MET A 169 -40.00 -7.53 -7.53
C MET A 169 -39.16 -8.04 -8.72
N VAL A 170 -39.28 -7.41 -9.88
CA VAL A 170 -38.47 -7.74 -11.06
C VAL A 170 -37.01 -7.37 -10.84
N ILE A 171 -36.72 -6.17 -10.31
CA ILE A 171 -35.35 -5.74 -9.96
C ILE A 171 -34.72 -6.70 -8.94
N GLN A 172 -35.47 -7.09 -7.91
CA GLN A 172 -35.00 -8.04 -6.92
C GLN A 172 -34.67 -9.40 -7.53
N THR A 173 -35.51 -9.90 -8.43
CA THR A 173 -35.28 -11.19 -9.11
C THR A 173 -34.03 -11.12 -9.98
N GLU A 174 -33.87 -10.06 -10.78
CA GLU A 174 -32.68 -9.85 -11.61
C GLU A 174 -31.39 -9.78 -10.77
N LEU A 175 -31.41 -9.04 -9.64
CA LEU A 175 -30.28 -8.96 -8.72
C LEU A 175 -30.01 -10.29 -7.99
N THR A 176 -31.04 -11.10 -7.74
CA THR A 176 -30.90 -12.45 -7.17
C THR A 176 -30.22 -13.39 -8.16
N ASP A 177 -30.61 -13.32 -9.43
CA ASP A 177 -30.02 -14.13 -10.50
C ASP A 177 -28.57 -13.72 -10.78
N GLN A 178 -28.28 -12.41 -10.82
CA GLN A 178 -26.91 -11.90 -10.93
C GLN A 178 -26.05 -12.32 -9.74
N ARG A 179 -26.57 -12.26 -8.52
CA ARG A 179 -25.86 -12.73 -7.31
C ARG A 179 -25.58 -14.23 -7.39
N THR A 180 -26.55 -15.00 -7.86
CA THR A 180 -26.40 -16.45 -8.06
C THR A 180 -25.36 -16.77 -9.14
N LEU A 181 -25.36 -16.03 -10.25
CA LEU A 181 -24.36 -16.14 -11.32
C LEU A 181 -22.95 -15.80 -10.80
N GLN A 182 -22.82 -14.74 -10.01
CA GLN A 182 -21.56 -14.30 -9.42
C GLN A 182 -20.94 -15.40 -8.55
N GLU A 183 -21.70 -15.97 -7.61
CA GLU A 183 -21.17 -16.95 -6.65
C GLU A 183 -20.89 -18.32 -7.26
N TRP A 184 -21.78 -18.79 -8.14
CA TRP A 184 -21.73 -20.19 -8.60
C TRP A 184 -21.08 -20.40 -9.97
N VAL A 185 -20.96 -19.35 -10.78
CA VAL A 185 -20.37 -19.44 -12.13
C VAL A 185 -19.11 -18.60 -12.24
N LEU A 186 -19.21 -17.29 -11.96
CA LEU A 186 -18.09 -16.37 -12.17
C LEU A 186 -16.96 -16.57 -11.16
N ARG A 187 -17.29 -16.69 -9.87
CA ARG A 187 -16.29 -16.88 -8.81
C ARG A 187 -15.43 -18.14 -9.04
N PRO A 188 -15.96 -19.35 -9.28
CA PRO A 188 -15.13 -20.52 -9.57
C PRO A 188 -14.28 -20.36 -10.84
N GLN A 189 -14.86 -19.80 -11.91
CA GLN A 189 -14.16 -19.61 -13.19
C GLN A 189 -12.99 -18.63 -13.07
N LEU A 190 -13.17 -17.52 -12.36
CA LEU A 190 -12.13 -16.52 -12.16
C LEU A 190 -11.09 -16.96 -11.12
N LYS A 191 -11.51 -17.71 -10.09
CA LYS A 191 -10.60 -18.32 -9.11
C LYS A 191 -9.68 -19.38 -9.73
N SER A 192 -10.07 -19.98 -10.86
CA SER A 192 -9.21 -20.92 -11.60
C SER A 192 -8.02 -20.25 -12.31
N VAL A 193 -8.01 -18.91 -12.41
CA VAL A 193 -6.92 -18.16 -13.03
C VAL A 193 -5.67 -18.21 -12.13
N PRO A 194 -4.49 -18.58 -12.67
CA PRO A 194 -3.26 -18.60 -11.89
C PRO A 194 -2.98 -17.24 -11.21
N GLY A 195 -2.62 -17.28 -9.92
CA GLY A 195 -2.34 -16.08 -9.11
C GLY A 195 -3.57 -15.42 -8.49
N VAL A 196 -4.79 -15.86 -8.79
CA VAL A 196 -6.02 -15.45 -8.08
C VAL A 196 -6.24 -16.38 -6.88
N ILE A 197 -6.36 -15.82 -5.67
CA ILE A 197 -6.63 -16.62 -4.46
C ILE A 197 -8.12 -16.74 -4.17
N ASP A 198 -8.89 -15.68 -4.39
CA ASP A 198 -10.35 -15.70 -4.28
C ASP A 198 -10.98 -14.56 -5.09
N VAL A 199 -12.30 -14.66 -5.30
CA VAL A 199 -13.11 -13.59 -5.88
C VAL A 199 -14.27 -13.31 -4.95
N ASN A 200 -14.28 -12.13 -4.33
CA ASN A 200 -15.31 -11.75 -3.39
C ASN A 200 -16.49 -11.10 -4.13
N GLY A 201 -17.66 -11.70 -4.07
CA GLY A 201 -18.87 -11.11 -4.62
C GLY A 201 -19.59 -10.25 -3.56
N MET A 202 -20.11 -9.09 -3.97
CA MET A 202 -20.91 -8.22 -3.10
C MET A 202 -22.12 -7.62 -3.83
N GLY A 203 -23.18 -7.30 -3.08
CA GLY A 203 -24.41 -6.73 -3.62
C GLY A 203 -25.42 -7.77 -4.08
N GLY A 204 -26.60 -7.31 -4.51
CA GLY A 204 -27.73 -8.16 -4.87
C GLY A 204 -28.35 -8.91 -3.68
N PHE A 205 -29.06 -10.00 -3.99
CA PHE A 205 -29.82 -10.77 -3.01
C PHE A 205 -29.38 -12.23 -3.02
N VAL A 206 -28.96 -12.75 -1.86
CA VAL A 206 -28.61 -14.18 -1.73
C VAL A 206 -29.90 -14.99 -1.67
N LYS A 207 -30.13 -15.82 -2.70
CA LYS A 207 -31.30 -16.71 -2.80
C LYS A 207 -31.41 -17.60 -1.57
N GLN A 208 -32.60 -17.62 -0.97
CA GLN A 208 -32.89 -18.44 0.20
C GLN A 208 -34.31 -19.02 0.09
N TYR A 209 -34.48 -20.29 0.41
CA TYR A 209 -35.81 -20.89 0.55
C TYR A 209 -36.37 -20.54 1.92
N GLN A 210 -37.62 -20.10 1.97
CA GLN A 210 -38.22 -19.58 3.18
C GLN A 210 -39.56 -20.24 3.43
N VAL A 211 -39.70 -20.83 4.62
CA VAL A 211 -40.95 -21.33 5.17
C VAL A 211 -41.47 -20.27 6.13
N VAL A 212 -42.44 -19.48 5.65
CA VAL A 212 -43.06 -18.41 6.41
C VAL A 212 -44.26 -18.98 7.18
N VAL A 213 -44.06 -19.26 8.46
CA VAL A 213 -44.99 -20.02 9.30
C VAL A 213 -46.05 -19.11 9.90
N ASP A 214 -47.33 -19.43 9.72
CA ASP A 214 -48.45 -18.65 10.25
C ASP A 214 -48.76 -19.04 11.72
N PRO A 215 -48.57 -18.13 12.70
CA PRO A 215 -48.83 -18.43 14.11
C PRO A 215 -50.30 -18.78 14.43
N ALA A 216 -51.26 -18.32 13.63
CA ALA A 216 -52.66 -18.71 13.79
C ALA A 216 -52.89 -20.16 13.37
N LYS A 217 -52.24 -20.61 12.29
CA LYS A 217 -52.33 -22.00 11.82
C LYS A 217 -51.61 -22.96 12.77
N LEU A 218 -50.46 -22.58 13.33
CA LEU A 218 -49.80 -23.36 14.38
C LEU A 218 -50.73 -23.68 15.55
N ARG A 219 -51.50 -22.68 16.01
CA ARG A 219 -52.50 -22.84 17.08
C ARG A 219 -53.66 -23.74 16.66
N LYS A 220 -54.17 -23.57 15.44
CA LYS A 220 -55.28 -24.37 14.91
C LYS A 220 -54.96 -25.87 14.86
N PHE A 221 -53.74 -26.22 14.46
CA PHE A 221 -53.31 -27.63 14.30
C PHE A 221 -52.57 -28.20 15.53
N ASP A 222 -52.40 -27.40 16.59
CA ASP A 222 -51.59 -27.72 17.77
C ASP A 222 -50.19 -28.25 17.39
N ILE A 223 -49.47 -27.45 16.60
CA ILE A 223 -48.11 -27.71 16.11
C ILE A 223 -47.18 -26.63 16.64
N THR A 224 -45.98 -27.02 17.07
CA THR A 224 -44.94 -26.07 17.49
C THR A 224 -44.01 -25.71 16.33
N LEU A 225 -43.36 -24.55 16.41
CA LEU A 225 -42.38 -24.14 15.40
C LEU A 225 -41.19 -25.12 15.32
N HIS A 226 -40.77 -25.67 16.47
CA HIS A 226 -39.75 -26.70 16.56
C HIS A 226 -40.11 -27.97 15.78
N GLN A 227 -41.37 -28.41 15.81
CA GLN A 227 -41.80 -29.58 15.03
C GLN A 227 -41.66 -29.38 13.52
N ILE A 228 -41.94 -28.18 13.02
CA ILE A 228 -41.73 -27.85 11.59
C ILE A 228 -40.23 -27.83 11.26
N TYR A 229 -39.42 -27.26 12.16
CA TYR A 229 -37.96 -27.26 12.01
C TYR A 229 -37.41 -28.68 11.90
N GLU A 230 -37.76 -29.57 12.85
CA GLU A 230 -37.33 -30.97 12.81
C GLU A 230 -37.84 -31.70 11.57
N ALA A 231 -39.09 -31.46 11.16
CA ALA A 231 -39.66 -32.07 9.97
C ALA A 231 -38.88 -31.67 8.71
N ALA A 232 -38.50 -30.39 8.59
CA ALA A 232 -37.68 -29.92 7.48
C ALA A 232 -36.28 -30.56 7.46
N VAL A 233 -35.64 -30.72 8.62
CA VAL A 233 -34.32 -31.38 8.74
C VAL A 233 -34.40 -32.85 8.37
N LYS A 234 -35.39 -33.58 8.90
CA LYS A 234 -35.53 -35.05 8.72
C LYS A 234 -35.89 -35.46 7.28
N ASN A 235 -36.51 -34.56 6.50
CA ASN A 235 -36.99 -34.83 5.14
C ASN A 235 -36.06 -34.33 4.02
N ASN A 236 -34.77 -34.06 4.33
CA ASN A 236 -33.80 -33.62 3.33
C ASN A 236 -32.48 -34.40 3.42
N ALA A 237 -32.52 -35.67 3.03
CA ALA A 237 -31.34 -36.54 3.03
C ALA A 237 -31.45 -37.63 1.96
N ASN A 238 -30.31 -38.09 1.45
CA ASN A 238 -30.22 -39.32 0.66
C ASN A 238 -29.71 -40.46 1.54
N ALA A 239 -30.13 -41.69 1.21
CA ALA A 239 -29.66 -42.91 1.87
C ALA A 239 -28.86 -43.78 0.90
N GLY A 240 -27.73 -44.33 1.36
CA GLY A 240 -26.96 -45.33 0.62
C GLY A 240 -27.34 -46.74 1.07
N GLY A 241 -27.88 -47.56 0.16
CA GLY A 241 -28.32 -48.94 0.43
C GLY A 241 -27.27 -50.01 0.07
N ASN A 242 -26.00 -49.61 -0.10
CA ASN A 242 -24.92 -50.44 -0.59
C ASN A 242 -25.27 -51.07 -1.97
N VAL A 243 -25.03 -52.37 -2.15
CA VAL A 243 -25.10 -53.02 -3.44
C VAL A 243 -26.02 -54.22 -3.39
N LEU A 244 -26.81 -54.37 -4.44
CA LEU A 244 -27.57 -55.56 -4.77
C LEU A 244 -26.87 -56.30 -5.90
N GLU A 245 -26.35 -57.48 -5.63
CA GLU A 245 -25.77 -58.35 -6.65
C GLU A 245 -26.88 -59.16 -7.33
N ARG A 246 -26.91 -59.14 -8.66
CA ARG A 246 -27.87 -59.90 -9.46
C ARG A 246 -27.11 -60.66 -10.55
N HIS A 247 -26.82 -61.94 -10.27
CA HIS A 247 -25.99 -62.80 -11.11
C HIS A 247 -24.59 -62.20 -11.35
N ALA A 248 -24.33 -61.75 -12.59
CA ALA A 248 -23.07 -61.13 -13.01
C ALA A 248 -23.08 -59.59 -12.92
N GLU A 249 -24.20 -58.97 -12.54
CA GLU A 249 -24.34 -57.51 -12.44
C GLU A 249 -24.37 -57.02 -11.00
N ARG A 250 -23.80 -55.84 -10.79
CA ARG A 250 -23.71 -55.15 -9.51
C ARG A 250 -24.55 -53.86 -9.56
N ALA A 251 -25.72 -53.86 -8.93
CA ALA A 251 -26.58 -52.67 -8.86
C ALA A 251 -26.33 -51.89 -7.55
N ILE A 252 -26.17 -50.57 -7.64
CA ILE A 252 -26.02 -49.70 -6.45
C ILE A 252 -27.42 -49.28 -6.00
N VAL A 253 -27.76 -49.58 -4.73
CA VAL A 253 -29.04 -49.20 -4.14
C VAL A 253 -28.92 -47.80 -3.55
N ARG A 254 -29.76 -46.86 -4.00
CA ARG A 254 -29.78 -45.47 -3.52
C ARG A 254 -31.20 -45.02 -3.22
N GLY A 255 -31.42 -44.51 -2.01
CA GLY A 255 -32.62 -43.77 -1.62
C GLY A 255 -32.43 -42.28 -1.91
N ILE A 256 -33.36 -41.69 -2.67
CA ILE A 256 -33.34 -40.27 -3.03
C ILE A 256 -34.42 -39.57 -2.21
N GLY A 257 -34.01 -38.64 -1.34
CA GLY A 257 -34.90 -37.87 -0.46
C GLY A 257 -34.49 -36.40 -0.34
N LEU A 258 -33.69 -35.89 -1.28
CA LEU A 258 -33.34 -34.47 -1.33
C LEU A 258 -34.50 -33.62 -1.86
N ILE A 259 -34.70 -32.47 -1.23
CA ILE A 259 -35.60 -31.42 -1.68
C ILE A 259 -35.04 -30.80 -2.97
N LYS A 260 -35.86 -30.70 -4.03
CA LYS A 260 -35.46 -30.07 -5.31
C LYS A 260 -36.33 -28.87 -5.68
N THR A 261 -37.61 -28.94 -5.35
CA THR A 261 -38.60 -27.93 -5.74
C THR A 261 -39.29 -27.35 -4.52
N VAL A 262 -39.94 -26.19 -4.71
CA VAL A 262 -40.80 -25.58 -3.69
C VAL A 262 -41.94 -26.54 -3.30
N GLY A 263 -42.49 -27.28 -4.27
CA GLY A 263 -43.54 -28.27 -4.03
C GLY A 263 -43.10 -29.41 -3.11
N ASP A 264 -41.83 -29.81 -3.16
CA ASP A 264 -41.29 -30.83 -2.25
C ASP A 264 -41.34 -30.34 -0.80
N ILE A 265 -40.96 -29.09 -0.55
CA ILE A 265 -41.01 -28.46 0.78
C ILE A 265 -42.45 -28.38 1.28
N GLU A 266 -43.37 -27.96 0.41
CA GLU A 266 -44.81 -27.87 0.72
C GLU A 266 -45.41 -29.21 1.13
N SER A 267 -44.89 -30.31 0.57
CA SER A 267 -45.34 -31.69 0.81
C SER A 267 -44.71 -32.36 2.04
N ILE A 268 -43.84 -31.66 2.78
CA ILE A 268 -43.25 -32.21 4.01
C ILE A 268 -44.34 -32.42 5.05
N ILE A 269 -44.39 -33.62 5.61
CA ILE A 269 -45.35 -33.99 6.67
C ILE A 269 -44.82 -33.50 8.02
N VAL A 270 -45.63 -32.72 8.74
CA VAL A 270 -45.28 -32.20 10.06
C VAL A 270 -45.94 -33.04 11.17
N LYS A 271 -47.21 -33.41 10.99
CA LYS A 271 -48.00 -34.16 11.97
C LYS A 271 -49.02 -35.03 11.24
N GLU A 272 -49.46 -36.11 11.86
CA GLU A 272 -50.52 -36.99 11.36
C GLU A 272 -51.60 -37.13 12.44
N VAL A 273 -52.87 -37.04 12.02
CA VAL A 273 -54.03 -37.17 12.92
C VAL A 273 -55.07 -38.06 12.25
N GLY A 274 -55.26 -39.28 12.78
CA GLY A 274 -56.36 -40.17 12.37
C GLY A 274 -56.32 -40.63 10.91
N GLY A 275 -55.14 -40.84 10.36
CA GLY A 275 -54.83 -41.17 8.97
C GLY A 275 -54.62 -39.97 8.05
N THR A 276 -54.83 -38.73 8.53
CA THR A 276 -54.72 -37.52 7.71
C THR A 276 -53.42 -36.77 8.02
N PRO A 277 -52.49 -36.63 7.06
CA PRO A 277 -51.27 -35.85 7.25
C PRO A 277 -51.55 -34.34 7.19
N VAL A 278 -50.85 -33.59 8.03
CA VAL A 278 -50.74 -32.13 8.00
C VAL A 278 -49.40 -31.77 7.39
N PHE A 279 -49.44 -31.07 6.27
CA PHE A 279 -48.28 -30.69 5.49
C PHE A 279 -47.76 -29.29 5.86
N VAL A 280 -46.54 -28.96 5.45
CA VAL A 280 -46.00 -27.60 5.62
C VAL A 280 -46.88 -26.55 4.93
N ARG A 281 -47.42 -26.82 3.74
CA ARG A 281 -48.37 -25.90 3.05
C ARG A 281 -49.63 -25.58 3.87
N ASP A 282 -50.02 -26.47 4.77
CA ASP A 282 -51.22 -26.30 5.60
C ASP A 282 -50.98 -25.32 6.76
N VAL A 283 -49.71 -25.09 7.13
CA VAL A 283 -49.31 -24.26 8.28
C VAL A 283 -48.41 -23.08 7.91
N ALA A 284 -47.81 -23.07 6.72
CA ALA A 284 -46.83 -22.08 6.28
C ALA A 284 -46.94 -21.80 4.77
N GLU A 285 -46.49 -20.61 4.38
CA GLU A 285 -46.26 -20.24 2.98
C GLU A 285 -44.80 -20.53 2.63
N VAL A 286 -44.56 -21.32 1.58
CA VAL A 286 -43.20 -21.59 1.09
C VAL A 286 -42.92 -20.68 -0.11
N ARG A 287 -41.86 -19.90 -0.03
CA ARG A 287 -41.45 -19.00 -1.11
C ARG A 287 -39.94 -18.95 -1.27
N ILE A 288 -39.51 -18.57 -2.47
CA ILE A 288 -38.12 -18.20 -2.73
C ILE A 288 -37.97 -16.74 -2.33
N GLY A 289 -37.18 -16.50 -1.29
CA GLY A 289 -36.83 -15.16 -0.83
C GLY A 289 -35.33 -14.96 -0.82
N HIS A 290 -34.88 -14.09 0.06
CA HIS A 290 -33.45 -13.80 0.23
C HIS A 290 -33.04 -13.78 1.70
N ALA A 291 -31.78 -14.09 1.95
CA ALA A 291 -31.16 -13.96 3.26
C ALA A 291 -31.16 -12.50 3.75
N VAL A 292 -30.92 -12.30 5.04
CA VAL A 292 -30.73 -10.95 5.60
C VAL A 292 -29.52 -10.32 4.92
N ARG A 293 -29.71 -9.12 4.38
CA ARG A 293 -28.65 -8.40 3.67
C ARG A 293 -27.72 -7.74 4.68
N HIS A 294 -26.43 -8.03 4.57
CA HIS A 294 -25.38 -7.36 5.34
C HIS A 294 -24.65 -6.27 4.54
N GLY A 295 -25.03 -6.07 3.28
CA GLY A 295 -24.51 -5.02 2.43
C GLY A 295 -25.28 -4.80 1.14
N ALA A 296 -24.92 -3.73 0.44
CA ALA A 296 -25.46 -3.34 -0.85
C ALA A 296 -24.37 -2.68 -1.70
N VAL A 297 -24.60 -2.59 -3.01
CA VAL A 297 -23.70 -1.85 -3.90
C VAL A 297 -24.51 -0.92 -4.78
N VAL A 298 -24.10 0.34 -4.85
CA VAL A 298 -24.76 1.40 -5.61
C VAL A 298 -23.83 1.89 -6.73
N LEU A 299 -24.37 1.99 -7.94
CA LEU A 299 -23.69 2.50 -9.13
C LEU A 299 -24.26 3.87 -9.51
N ASN A 300 -23.37 4.87 -9.59
CA ASN A 300 -23.62 6.22 -10.09
C ASN A 300 -24.86 6.92 -9.50
N GLY A 301 -25.22 6.58 -8.27
CA GLY A 301 -26.39 7.08 -7.55
C GLY A 301 -27.74 6.72 -8.17
N ALA A 302 -27.76 5.85 -9.18
CA ALA A 302 -28.96 5.53 -9.95
C ALA A 302 -29.57 4.18 -9.57
N ARG A 303 -28.74 3.14 -9.43
CA ARG A 303 -29.22 1.75 -9.27
C ARG A 303 -28.31 0.90 -8.40
N GLU A 304 -28.86 -0.17 -7.84
CA GLU A 304 -28.09 -1.22 -7.19
C GLU A 304 -27.52 -2.21 -8.23
N VAL A 305 -26.34 -2.76 -7.95
CA VAL A 305 -25.66 -3.74 -8.82
C VAL A 305 -25.00 -4.85 -8.00
N VAL A 306 -24.59 -5.92 -8.67
CA VAL A 306 -23.72 -6.96 -8.10
C VAL A 306 -22.30 -6.75 -8.61
N ILE A 307 -21.31 -6.82 -7.72
CA ILE A 307 -19.88 -6.69 -8.05
C ILE A 307 -19.10 -7.97 -7.75
N GLY A 308 -17.98 -8.12 -8.43
CA GLY A 308 -16.92 -9.07 -8.10
C GLY A 308 -15.58 -8.35 -7.93
N THR A 309 -14.92 -8.62 -6.81
CA THR A 309 -13.57 -8.14 -6.49
C THR A 309 -12.59 -9.30 -6.58
N VAL A 310 -11.62 -9.22 -7.50
CA VAL A 310 -10.61 -10.26 -7.67
C VAL A 310 -9.43 -10.01 -6.73
N LEU A 311 -9.13 -11.00 -5.89
CA LEU A 311 -8.04 -10.97 -4.93
C LEU A 311 -6.84 -11.75 -5.47
N MET A 312 -5.71 -11.07 -5.59
CA MET A 312 -4.43 -11.65 -5.99
C MET A 312 -3.74 -12.30 -4.79
N LEU A 313 -3.09 -13.44 -5.03
CA LEU A 313 -2.22 -14.09 -4.05
C LEU A 313 -1.03 -13.18 -3.70
N ARG A 314 -0.65 -13.13 -2.43
CA ARG A 314 0.57 -12.43 -1.99
C ARG A 314 1.80 -12.87 -2.79
N GLY A 315 2.59 -11.90 -3.28
CA GLY A 315 3.77 -12.13 -4.10
C GLY A 315 3.46 -12.43 -5.58
N GLY A 316 2.19 -12.44 -5.99
CA GLY A 316 1.79 -12.52 -7.39
C GLY A 316 2.12 -11.25 -8.17
N ASN A 317 2.26 -11.38 -9.48
CA ASN A 317 2.47 -10.26 -10.40
C ASN A 317 1.12 -9.68 -10.84
N ALA A 318 0.82 -8.44 -10.44
CA ALA A 318 -0.46 -7.79 -10.69
C ALA A 318 -0.79 -7.70 -12.18
N ARG A 319 0.20 -7.37 -13.02
CA ARG A 319 0.01 -7.25 -14.46
C ARG A 319 -0.38 -8.59 -15.09
N GLN A 320 0.36 -9.66 -14.79
CA GLN A 320 0.08 -10.99 -15.33
C GLN A 320 -1.29 -11.50 -14.89
N VAL A 321 -1.64 -11.33 -13.61
CA VAL A 321 -2.91 -11.78 -13.06
C VAL A 321 -4.08 -11.02 -13.68
N VAL A 322 -4.00 -9.69 -13.79
CA VAL A 322 -5.09 -8.90 -14.37
C VAL A 322 -5.22 -9.14 -15.87
N GLU A 323 -4.13 -9.28 -16.63
CA GLU A 323 -4.19 -9.66 -18.05
C GLU A 323 -4.84 -11.05 -18.24
N ALA A 324 -4.50 -12.02 -17.40
CA ALA A 324 -5.11 -13.35 -17.41
C ALA A 324 -6.60 -13.31 -17.04
N VAL A 325 -6.97 -12.50 -16.05
CA VAL A 325 -8.38 -12.26 -15.66
C VAL A 325 -9.15 -11.59 -16.80
N LYS A 326 -8.61 -10.56 -17.44
CA LYS A 326 -9.24 -9.90 -18.60
C LYS A 326 -9.46 -10.86 -19.76
N THR A 327 -8.47 -11.70 -20.05
CA THR A 327 -8.58 -12.75 -21.08
C THR A 327 -9.70 -13.72 -20.72
N LYS A 328 -9.72 -14.22 -19.47
CA LYS A 328 -10.77 -15.13 -19.00
C LYS A 328 -12.16 -14.48 -19.02
N VAL A 329 -12.27 -13.19 -18.68
CA VAL A 329 -13.54 -12.43 -18.77
C VAL A 329 -14.00 -12.30 -20.22
N ALA A 330 -13.08 -12.02 -21.16
CA ALA A 330 -13.39 -11.97 -22.59
C ALA A 330 -13.86 -13.35 -23.10
N ASP A 331 -13.20 -14.43 -22.69
CA ASP A 331 -13.60 -15.81 -23.03
C ASP A 331 -14.99 -16.14 -22.48
N LEU A 332 -15.30 -15.75 -21.24
CA LEU A 332 -16.62 -15.95 -20.62
C LEU A 332 -17.72 -15.18 -21.36
N GLN A 333 -17.42 -13.98 -21.85
CA GLN A 333 -18.34 -13.18 -22.65
C GLN A 333 -18.57 -13.78 -24.05
N GLN A 334 -17.56 -14.42 -24.65
CA GLN A 334 -17.66 -15.03 -25.99
C GLN A 334 -18.25 -16.45 -25.98
N SER A 335 -18.01 -17.22 -24.92
CA SER A 335 -18.35 -18.65 -24.82
C SER A 335 -19.84 -18.97 -24.58
N ASN A 336 -20.74 -17.98 -24.64
CA ASN A 336 -22.16 -18.12 -24.25
C ASN A 336 -22.37 -18.69 -22.84
N THR A 337 -21.37 -18.64 -21.96
CA THR A 337 -21.48 -19.08 -20.55
C THR A 337 -22.39 -18.14 -19.76
N LEU A 338 -22.44 -16.87 -20.16
CA LEU A 338 -23.28 -15.85 -19.55
C LEU A 338 -24.68 -15.84 -20.20
N PRO A 339 -25.75 -15.61 -19.42
CA PRO A 339 -27.08 -15.38 -19.98
C PRO A 339 -27.06 -14.24 -21.01
N ALA A 340 -27.92 -14.36 -22.03
CA ALA A 340 -28.01 -13.37 -23.11
C ALA A 340 -28.26 -11.96 -22.55
N GLY A 341 -27.37 -11.01 -22.86
CA GLY A 341 -27.45 -9.62 -22.41
C GLY A 341 -26.70 -9.30 -21.11
N THR A 342 -26.12 -10.29 -20.42
CA THR A 342 -25.27 -10.03 -19.25
C THR A 342 -23.85 -9.62 -19.65
N LYS A 343 -23.33 -8.54 -19.08
CA LYS A 343 -21.96 -8.04 -19.30
C LYS A 343 -21.20 -7.83 -17.99
N LEU A 344 -19.89 -8.06 -18.03
CA LEU A 344 -18.97 -7.73 -16.94
C LEU A 344 -18.27 -6.42 -17.33
N ILE A 345 -18.47 -5.36 -16.54
CA ILE A 345 -17.89 -4.05 -16.82
C ILE A 345 -16.88 -3.72 -15.71
N PRO A 346 -15.59 -3.56 -16.03
CA PRO A 346 -14.60 -3.13 -15.06
C PRO A 346 -14.80 -1.65 -14.69
N PHE A 347 -14.62 -1.33 -13.41
CA PHE A 347 -14.63 0.05 -12.93
C PHE A 347 -13.36 0.42 -12.16
N TYR A 348 -12.60 -0.58 -11.70
CA TYR A 348 -11.28 -0.41 -11.10
C TYR A 348 -10.31 -1.44 -11.69
N ASP A 349 -9.19 -0.94 -12.21
CA ASP A 349 -8.14 -1.73 -12.84
C ASP A 349 -6.77 -1.23 -12.37
N ARG A 350 -6.07 -2.07 -11.61
CA ARG A 350 -4.77 -1.70 -11.05
C ARG A 350 -3.70 -1.48 -12.12
N ILE A 351 -3.83 -2.09 -13.31
CA ILE A 351 -2.85 -1.92 -14.40
C ILE A 351 -2.81 -0.47 -14.89
N GLU A 352 -3.92 0.27 -14.87
CA GLU A 352 -3.95 1.68 -15.33
C GLU A 352 -2.98 2.52 -14.50
N LEU A 353 -3.03 2.38 -13.17
CA LEU A 353 -2.12 3.04 -12.24
C LEU A 353 -0.67 2.60 -12.44
N VAL A 354 -0.43 1.29 -12.57
CA VAL A 354 0.92 0.72 -12.75
C VAL A 354 1.57 1.28 -14.02
N ASN A 355 0.84 1.29 -15.13
CA ASN A 355 1.35 1.82 -16.39
C ASN A 355 1.58 3.32 -16.34
N ALA A 356 0.68 4.09 -15.71
CA ALA A 356 0.86 5.54 -15.56
C ALA A 356 2.09 5.89 -14.72
N ALA A 357 2.30 5.17 -13.62
CA ALA A 357 3.46 5.31 -12.74
C ALA A 357 4.78 5.00 -13.48
N ILE A 358 4.83 3.89 -14.20
CA ILE A 358 6.02 3.47 -14.95
C ILE A 358 6.30 4.41 -16.11
N ASN A 359 5.28 4.84 -16.85
CA ASN A 359 5.46 5.78 -17.96
C ASN A 359 6.05 7.10 -17.45
N THR A 360 5.56 7.61 -16.31
CA THR A 360 6.10 8.83 -15.69
C THR A 360 7.59 8.69 -15.36
N VAL A 361 7.99 7.57 -14.74
CA VAL A 361 9.41 7.34 -14.41
C VAL A 361 10.23 7.06 -15.66
N ARG A 362 9.72 6.29 -16.62
CA ARG A 362 10.37 5.99 -17.91
C ARG A 362 10.66 7.27 -18.69
N ASP A 363 9.68 8.15 -18.78
CA ASP A 363 9.80 9.40 -19.54
C ASP A 363 10.80 10.33 -18.83
N ALA A 364 10.72 10.46 -17.50
CA ALA A 364 11.72 11.20 -16.71
C ALA A 364 13.14 10.61 -16.84
N LEU A 365 13.28 9.28 -16.85
CA LEU A 365 14.54 8.56 -17.08
C LEU A 365 15.13 8.87 -18.46
N LEU A 366 14.31 8.78 -19.52
CA LEU A 366 14.73 9.05 -20.89
C LEU A 366 15.12 10.51 -21.08
N GLU A 367 14.33 11.45 -20.55
CA GLU A 367 14.65 12.88 -20.53
C GLU A 367 15.97 13.13 -19.80
N GLY A 368 16.17 12.51 -18.63
CA GLY A 368 17.40 12.61 -17.85
C GLY A 368 18.61 12.10 -18.63
N ILE A 369 18.52 10.93 -19.29
CA ILE A 369 19.58 10.38 -20.15
C ILE A 369 19.89 11.36 -21.29
N VAL A 370 18.88 11.90 -21.98
CA VAL A 370 19.08 12.84 -23.09
C VAL A 370 19.78 14.11 -22.61
N LEU A 371 19.37 14.67 -21.46
CA LEU A 371 20.00 15.85 -20.87
C LEU A 371 21.44 15.58 -20.46
N VAL A 372 21.73 14.42 -19.85
CA VAL A 372 23.09 14.01 -19.47
C VAL A 372 23.98 13.85 -20.72
N VAL A 373 23.48 13.22 -21.78
CA VAL A 373 24.19 13.12 -23.07
C VAL A 373 24.45 14.50 -23.67
N PHE A 374 23.48 15.40 -23.61
CA PHE A 374 23.65 16.78 -24.06
C PHE A 374 24.78 17.50 -23.29
N VAL A 375 24.85 17.35 -21.96
CA VAL A 375 25.94 17.89 -21.14
C VAL A 375 27.29 17.33 -21.58
N PHE A 376 27.39 16.03 -21.84
CA PHE A 376 28.64 15.42 -22.31
C PHE A 376 29.09 15.98 -23.65
N VAL A 377 28.18 16.08 -24.63
CA VAL A 377 28.51 16.66 -25.94
C VAL A 377 28.94 18.13 -25.79
N PHE A 378 28.21 18.89 -24.97
CA PHE A 378 28.48 20.32 -24.73
C PHE A 378 29.83 20.57 -24.05
N PHE A 379 30.15 19.81 -23.00
CA PHE A 379 31.39 20.01 -22.25
C PHE A 379 32.59 19.31 -22.86
N LEU A 380 32.47 18.08 -23.39
CA LEU A 380 33.61 17.34 -23.97
C LEU A 380 34.01 17.91 -25.33
N GLY A 381 33.05 18.45 -26.10
CA GLY A 381 33.29 18.96 -27.45
C GLY A 381 33.60 17.87 -28.48
N HIS A 382 33.57 16.58 -28.08
CA HIS A 382 33.91 15.42 -28.90
C HIS A 382 32.81 14.38 -28.85
N VAL A 383 32.16 14.18 -30.00
CA VAL A 383 31.06 13.21 -30.15
C VAL A 383 31.52 11.79 -29.82
N ARG A 384 32.77 11.42 -30.15
CA ARG A 384 33.31 10.08 -29.85
C ARG A 384 33.42 9.82 -28.34
N SER A 385 33.93 10.79 -27.57
CA SER A 385 34.01 10.69 -26.10
C SER A 385 32.63 10.59 -25.48
N ALA A 386 31.68 11.39 -25.96
CA ALA A 386 30.29 11.34 -25.51
C ALA A 386 29.66 9.97 -25.79
N ILE A 387 29.83 9.39 -27.00
CA ILE A 387 29.31 8.06 -27.36
C ILE A 387 29.81 6.98 -26.40
N ILE A 388 31.10 7.01 -26.01
CA ILE A 388 31.65 6.01 -25.08
C ILE A 388 30.90 6.06 -23.74
N VAL A 389 30.71 7.26 -23.19
CA VAL A 389 29.99 7.45 -21.92
C VAL A 389 28.51 7.06 -22.07
N THR A 390 27.87 7.41 -23.19
CA THR A 390 26.47 7.02 -23.47
C THR A 390 26.28 5.51 -23.54
N VAL A 391 27.21 4.78 -24.16
CA VAL A 391 27.13 3.31 -24.22
C VAL A 391 27.22 2.72 -22.81
N THR A 392 28.15 3.19 -21.98
CA THR A 392 28.26 2.75 -20.58
C THR A 392 27.01 3.07 -19.77
N LEU A 393 26.37 4.21 -20.02
CA LEU A 393 25.12 4.63 -19.40
C LEU A 393 23.93 3.72 -19.75
N ILE A 394 23.93 3.10 -20.94
CA ILE A 394 22.87 2.17 -21.38
C ILE A 394 23.16 0.74 -20.88
N VAL A 395 24.41 0.29 -20.99
CA VAL A 395 24.80 -1.08 -20.62
C VAL A 395 24.63 -1.32 -19.11
N THR A 396 24.92 -0.32 -18.28
CA THR A 396 24.89 -0.49 -16.82
C THR A 396 23.49 -0.82 -16.28
N PRO A 397 22.42 -0.05 -16.59
CA PRO A 397 21.04 -0.43 -16.25
C PRO A 397 20.63 -1.83 -16.71
N LEU A 398 21.04 -2.26 -17.91
CA LEU A 398 20.72 -3.61 -18.41
C LEU A 398 21.35 -4.70 -17.55
N VAL A 399 22.59 -4.49 -17.10
CA VAL A 399 23.27 -5.39 -16.14
C VAL A 399 22.56 -5.37 -14.78
N THR A 400 22.08 -4.21 -14.33
CA THR A 400 21.30 -4.07 -13.09
C THR A 400 20.02 -4.91 -13.14
N PHE A 401 19.28 -4.93 -14.25
CA PHE A 401 18.07 -5.74 -14.38
C PHE A 401 18.34 -7.25 -14.22
N ILE A 402 19.48 -7.74 -14.71
CA ILE A 402 19.86 -9.16 -14.51
C ILE A 402 20.00 -9.47 -13.01
N ALA A 403 20.64 -8.58 -12.25
CA ALA A 403 20.80 -8.77 -10.82
C ALA A 403 19.48 -8.61 -10.05
N MET A 404 18.62 -7.67 -10.47
CA MET A 404 17.28 -7.50 -9.89
C MET A 404 16.42 -8.76 -10.05
N GLU A 405 16.40 -9.36 -11.25
CA GLU A 405 15.68 -10.59 -11.53
C GLU A 405 16.15 -11.74 -10.62
N ARG A 406 17.48 -11.91 -10.49
CA ARG A 406 18.08 -12.95 -9.64
C ARG A 406 17.80 -12.78 -8.15
N LEU A 407 17.65 -11.54 -7.69
CA LEU A 407 17.35 -11.21 -6.30
C LEU A 407 15.85 -11.17 -6.01
N GLY A 408 14.99 -11.37 -7.03
CA GLY A 408 13.54 -11.33 -6.88
C GLY A 408 12.99 -9.92 -6.60
N LEU A 409 13.71 -8.87 -7.01
CA LEU A 409 13.26 -7.48 -6.87
C LEU A 409 12.24 -7.15 -7.97
N SER A 410 11.09 -6.60 -7.60
CA SER A 410 10.11 -6.09 -8.58
C SER A 410 10.54 -4.74 -9.15
N ALA A 411 10.17 -4.47 -10.41
CA ALA A 411 10.27 -3.16 -11.04
C ALA A 411 9.07 -2.31 -10.62
N ASN A 412 9.33 -1.42 -9.66
CA ASN A 412 8.39 -0.45 -9.12
C ASN A 412 8.99 0.96 -9.04
N LEU A 413 8.17 1.95 -8.66
CA LEU A 413 8.57 3.36 -8.54
C LEU A 413 9.84 3.58 -7.70
N MET A 414 10.06 2.78 -6.65
CA MET A 414 11.22 2.92 -5.76
C MET A 414 12.48 2.35 -6.41
N THR A 415 12.37 1.18 -7.02
CA THR A 415 13.51 0.55 -7.73
C THR A 415 13.91 1.29 -9.01
N LEU A 416 12.94 1.78 -9.79
CA LEU A 416 13.19 2.59 -10.97
C LEU A 416 13.67 4.00 -10.58
N GLY A 417 13.18 4.54 -9.46
CA GLY A 417 13.71 5.76 -8.86
C GLY A 417 15.17 5.63 -8.45
N GLY A 418 15.56 4.52 -7.80
CA GLY A 418 16.96 4.22 -7.49
C GLY A 418 17.85 4.16 -8.73
N LEU A 419 17.34 3.58 -9.83
CA LEU A 419 18.03 3.59 -11.12
C LEU A 419 18.11 5.00 -11.74
N ALA A 420 17.06 5.80 -11.60
CA ALA A 420 17.02 7.18 -12.09
C ALA A 420 18.06 8.06 -11.40
N ILE A 421 18.19 7.89 -10.09
CA ILE A 421 19.21 8.53 -9.28
C ILE A 421 20.60 8.09 -9.74
N ALA A 422 20.79 6.78 -9.91
CA ALA A 422 22.07 6.23 -10.31
C ALA A 422 22.55 6.75 -11.68
N ILE A 423 21.71 7.22 -12.60
CA ILE A 423 22.13 7.72 -13.93
C ILE A 423 23.20 8.82 -13.83
N GLY A 424 23.00 9.78 -12.93
CA GLY A 424 23.97 10.87 -12.74
C GLY A 424 25.32 10.36 -12.25
N GLU A 425 25.30 9.32 -11.41
CA GLU A 425 26.48 8.74 -10.76
C GLU A 425 27.19 7.69 -11.64
N ILE A 426 26.42 6.88 -12.38
CA ILE A 426 26.91 5.84 -13.29
C ILE A 426 27.83 6.46 -14.35
N ALA A 427 27.43 7.63 -14.86
CA ALA A 427 28.17 8.27 -15.94
C ALA A 427 29.48 8.92 -15.47
N ASP A 428 29.59 9.30 -14.19
CA ASP A 428 30.75 10.02 -13.64
C ASP A 428 32.04 9.21 -13.73
N GLY A 429 32.02 7.94 -13.32
CA GLY A 429 33.20 7.06 -13.40
C GLY A 429 33.72 6.89 -14.83
N SER A 430 32.81 6.61 -15.77
CA SER A 430 33.17 6.47 -17.19
C SER A 430 33.65 7.78 -17.79
N LEU A 431 33.07 8.91 -17.39
CA LEU A 431 33.50 10.24 -17.82
C LEU A 431 34.94 10.52 -17.38
N VAL A 432 35.24 10.35 -16.09
CA VAL A 432 36.59 10.61 -15.55
C VAL A 432 37.63 9.73 -16.23
N MET A 433 37.29 8.47 -16.52
CA MET A 433 38.13 7.55 -17.28
C MET A 433 38.39 8.04 -18.72
N VAL A 434 37.34 8.40 -19.46
CA VAL A 434 37.42 8.83 -20.86
C VAL A 434 38.16 10.17 -20.99
N GLU A 435 37.88 11.13 -20.11
CA GLU A 435 38.56 12.43 -20.09
C GLU A 435 40.04 12.27 -19.78
N ASN A 436 40.40 11.43 -18.80
CA ASN A 436 41.81 11.20 -18.48
C ASN A 436 42.55 10.50 -19.63
N ALA A 437 41.93 9.48 -20.23
CA ALA A 437 42.47 8.79 -21.40
C ALA A 437 42.67 9.74 -22.58
N TYR A 438 41.69 10.61 -22.85
CA TYR A 438 41.79 11.61 -23.91
C TYR A 438 42.91 12.61 -23.65
N ARG A 439 43.03 13.14 -22.42
CA ARG A 439 44.09 14.08 -22.03
C ARG A 439 45.48 13.51 -22.28
N HIS A 440 45.72 12.27 -21.85
CA HIS A 440 47.00 11.58 -22.06
C HIS A 440 47.30 11.31 -23.54
N LEU A 441 46.28 10.96 -24.33
CA LEU A 441 46.41 10.79 -25.78
C LEU A 441 46.70 12.11 -26.51
N ALA A 442 46.12 13.23 -26.07
CA ALA A 442 46.36 14.56 -26.64
C ALA A 442 47.79 15.06 -26.36
N GLN A 443 48.36 14.71 -25.21
CA GLN A 443 49.76 15.01 -24.86
C GLN A 443 50.78 14.19 -25.67
N HIS A 444 50.40 12.99 -26.13
CA HIS A 444 51.24 12.07 -26.90
C HIS A 444 50.76 11.92 -28.36
N SER A 445 50.29 13.02 -28.95
CA SER A 445 49.73 13.06 -30.30
C SER A 445 50.79 12.69 -31.37
N GLY A 446 50.68 11.48 -31.94
CA GLY A 446 51.60 10.97 -32.98
C GLY A 446 52.12 9.54 -32.77
N ALA A 447 51.76 8.87 -31.67
CA ALA A 447 52.29 7.55 -31.33
C ALA A 447 51.62 6.35 -32.08
N SER A 448 52.40 5.27 -32.27
CA SER A 448 52.00 3.97 -32.84
C SER A 448 50.85 3.30 -32.06
N GLU A 449 50.14 2.36 -32.68
CA GLU A 449 48.98 1.65 -32.10
C GLU A 449 49.32 0.93 -30.78
N GLU A 450 50.51 0.31 -30.68
CA GLU A 450 51.01 -0.30 -29.42
C GLU A 450 51.28 0.74 -28.32
N SER A 451 51.74 1.94 -28.71
CA SER A 451 51.98 3.03 -27.77
C SER A 451 50.67 3.66 -27.27
N ARG A 452 49.60 3.64 -28.07
CA ARG A 452 48.27 4.12 -27.63
C ARG A 452 47.68 3.25 -26.54
N LEU A 453 47.83 1.93 -26.64
CA LEU A 453 47.37 1.00 -25.60
C LEU A 453 48.11 1.22 -24.29
N SER A 454 49.43 1.45 -24.32
CA SER A 454 50.19 1.77 -23.11
C SER A 454 49.80 3.11 -22.50
N VAL A 455 49.51 4.13 -23.33
CA VAL A 455 49.07 5.46 -22.87
C VAL A 455 47.68 5.37 -22.21
N ILE A 456 46.73 4.66 -22.82
CA ILE A 456 45.39 4.45 -22.25
C ILE A 456 45.47 3.62 -20.97
N LEU A 457 46.32 2.59 -20.93
CA LEU A 457 46.52 1.80 -19.73
C LEU A 457 47.08 2.67 -18.60
N HIS A 458 48.07 3.52 -18.86
CA HIS A 458 48.64 4.42 -17.85
C HIS A 458 47.59 5.42 -17.35
N ALA A 459 46.83 6.05 -18.26
CA ALA A 459 45.72 6.92 -17.90
C ALA A 459 44.65 6.22 -17.05
N ALA A 460 44.31 4.97 -17.38
CA ALA A 460 43.33 4.19 -16.64
C ALA A 460 43.84 3.77 -15.25
N LYS A 461 45.14 3.51 -15.09
CA LYS A 461 45.75 3.22 -13.78
C LYS A 461 45.67 4.42 -12.83
N GLU A 462 45.90 5.62 -13.34
CA GLU A 462 45.87 6.87 -12.57
C GLU A 462 44.49 7.11 -11.91
N VAL A 463 43.40 6.90 -12.66
CA VAL A 463 42.03 7.20 -12.19
C VAL A 463 41.25 5.99 -11.68
N GLY A 464 41.68 4.76 -12.01
CA GLY A 464 40.91 3.56 -11.68
C GLY A 464 40.72 3.33 -10.17
N ARG A 465 41.74 3.60 -9.34
CA ARG A 465 41.63 3.48 -7.87
C ARG A 465 40.73 4.58 -7.28
N PRO A 466 40.93 5.89 -7.57
CA PRO A 466 39.99 6.94 -7.12
C PRO A 466 38.53 6.70 -7.52
N ILE A 467 38.26 6.27 -8.75
CA ILE A 467 36.90 5.98 -9.23
C ILE A 467 36.27 4.85 -8.41
N LEU A 468 36.99 3.75 -8.17
CA LEU A 468 36.50 2.63 -7.37
C LEU A 468 36.13 3.07 -5.95
N PHE A 469 37.02 3.81 -5.27
CA PHE A 469 36.77 4.27 -3.91
C PHE A 469 35.63 5.29 -3.85
N GLY A 470 35.52 6.19 -4.84
CA GLY A 470 34.41 7.15 -4.94
C GLY A 470 33.06 6.44 -5.03
N ILE A 471 32.90 5.52 -5.97
CA ILE A 471 31.64 4.78 -6.16
C ILE A 471 31.37 3.82 -5.00
N LEU A 472 32.40 3.22 -4.41
CA LEU A 472 32.24 2.36 -3.22
C LEU A 472 31.75 3.17 -2.01
N ILE A 473 32.28 4.38 -1.80
CA ILE A 473 31.83 5.27 -0.73
C ILE A 473 30.37 5.64 -0.92
N ILE A 474 29.96 6.03 -2.13
CA ILE A 474 28.55 6.27 -2.44
C ILE A 474 27.72 5.02 -2.16
N SER A 475 28.13 3.84 -2.62
CA SER A 475 27.42 2.58 -2.38
C SER A 475 27.25 2.26 -0.88
N VAL A 476 28.30 2.49 -0.09
CA VAL A 476 28.32 2.23 1.34
C VAL A 476 27.44 3.23 2.11
N VAL A 477 27.28 4.44 1.60
CA VAL A 477 26.39 5.45 2.19
C VAL A 477 24.93 5.00 2.18
N PHE A 478 24.53 4.17 1.21
CA PHE A 478 23.19 3.58 1.13
C PHE A 478 23.01 2.26 1.88
N LEU A 479 24.10 1.58 2.28
CA LEU A 479 24.03 0.29 2.99
C LEU A 479 23.18 0.37 4.27
N PRO A 480 23.27 1.43 5.10
CA PRO A 480 22.46 1.54 6.31
C PRO A 480 20.95 1.67 6.06
N LEU A 481 20.53 2.16 4.89
CA LEU A 481 19.11 2.20 4.52
C LEU A 481 18.51 0.80 4.33
N MET A 482 19.35 -0.20 4.01
CA MET A 482 18.93 -1.60 3.96
C MET A 482 18.61 -2.17 5.36
N THR A 483 18.96 -1.44 6.43
CA THR A 483 18.67 -1.84 7.83
C THR A 483 17.37 -1.24 8.37
N LEU A 484 16.67 -0.43 7.58
CA LEU A 484 15.32 0.02 7.89
C LEU A 484 14.37 -1.18 7.98
N GLN A 485 13.42 -1.14 8.92
CA GLN A 485 12.49 -2.24 9.20
C GLN A 485 11.07 -1.83 8.81
N GLY A 486 10.08 -2.72 8.93
CA GLY A 486 8.68 -2.35 8.77
C GLY A 486 8.32 -1.76 7.40
N MET A 487 7.44 -0.76 7.42
CA MET A 487 6.92 -0.11 6.21
C MET A 487 8.03 0.68 5.49
N GLU A 488 8.84 1.43 6.23
CA GLU A 488 9.96 2.22 5.71
C GLU A 488 11.03 1.34 5.05
N GLY A 489 11.34 0.18 5.64
CA GLY A 489 12.26 -0.80 5.08
C GLY A 489 11.74 -1.40 3.78
N LYS A 490 10.49 -1.88 3.76
CA LYS A 490 9.87 -2.45 2.55
C LYS A 490 9.74 -1.43 1.42
N MET A 491 9.56 -0.16 1.75
CA MET A 491 9.44 0.92 0.78
C MET A 491 10.80 1.35 0.21
N PHE A 492 11.81 1.57 1.05
CA PHE A 492 13.06 2.21 0.64
C PHE A 492 14.28 1.27 0.51
N ALA A 493 14.28 0.08 1.12
CA ALA A 493 15.36 -0.88 0.90
C ALA A 493 15.48 -1.30 -0.58
N PRO A 494 14.39 -1.54 -1.34
CA PRO A 494 14.48 -1.83 -2.77
C PRO A 494 15.19 -0.72 -3.56
N LEU A 495 14.94 0.55 -3.22
CA LEU A 495 15.65 1.70 -3.80
C LEU A 495 17.16 1.58 -3.54
N ALA A 496 17.57 1.36 -2.28
CA ALA A 496 18.98 1.20 -1.93
C ALA A 496 19.63 -0.01 -2.61
N TYR A 497 18.94 -1.16 -2.69
CA TYR A 497 19.45 -2.34 -3.42
C TYR A 497 19.72 -2.03 -4.88
N THR A 498 18.73 -1.46 -5.58
CA THR A 498 18.89 -1.15 -7.01
C THR A 498 20.00 -0.15 -7.28
N LEU A 499 20.12 0.89 -6.46
CA LEU A 499 21.18 1.89 -6.59
C LEU A 499 22.56 1.26 -6.34
N VAL A 500 22.75 0.51 -5.25
CA VAL A 500 24.04 -0.14 -4.95
C VAL A 500 24.43 -1.14 -6.03
N ILE A 501 23.48 -1.95 -6.52
CA ILE A 501 23.71 -2.88 -7.63
C ILE A 501 24.12 -2.12 -8.89
N ALA A 502 23.42 -1.03 -9.21
CA ALA A 502 23.73 -0.22 -10.39
C ALA A 502 25.10 0.45 -10.31
N LEU A 503 25.49 0.95 -9.14
CA LEU A 503 26.81 1.53 -8.90
C LEU A 503 27.93 0.49 -8.97
N VAL A 504 27.75 -0.68 -8.37
CA VAL A 504 28.72 -1.78 -8.46
C VAL A 504 28.85 -2.28 -9.90
N ALA A 505 27.73 -2.39 -10.63
CA ALA A 505 27.73 -2.70 -12.06
C ALA A 505 28.45 -1.60 -12.86
N SER A 506 28.23 -0.32 -12.53
CA SER A 506 28.90 0.82 -13.17
C SER A 506 30.42 0.75 -13.03
N VAL A 507 30.93 0.41 -11.84
CA VAL A 507 32.38 0.22 -11.62
C VAL A 507 32.91 -0.87 -12.52
N ALA A 508 32.23 -2.02 -12.60
CA ALA A 508 32.65 -3.13 -13.44
C ALA A 508 32.68 -2.73 -14.93
N VAL A 509 31.64 -2.07 -15.43
CA VAL A 509 31.56 -1.59 -16.82
C VAL A 509 32.60 -0.49 -17.08
N THR A 510 32.78 0.46 -16.17
CA THR A 510 33.73 1.56 -16.28
C THR A 510 35.18 1.08 -16.31
N LEU A 511 35.55 0.07 -15.51
CA LEU A 511 36.92 -0.46 -15.48
C LEU A 511 37.21 -1.46 -16.60
N THR A 512 36.20 -1.98 -17.30
CA THR A 512 36.38 -2.99 -18.35
C THR A 512 36.06 -2.43 -19.74
N LEU A 513 34.84 -1.95 -19.95
CA LEU A 513 34.32 -1.52 -21.25
C LEU A 513 34.83 -0.13 -21.65
N SER A 514 34.86 0.85 -20.74
CA SER A 514 35.25 2.24 -21.09
C SER A 514 36.68 2.35 -21.64
N PRO A 515 37.72 1.71 -21.06
CA PRO A 515 39.08 1.72 -21.63
C PRO A 515 39.17 1.02 -22.99
N VAL A 516 38.40 -0.06 -23.18
CA VAL A 516 38.35 -0.79 -24.46
C VAL A 516 37.71 0.07 -25.55
N LEU A 517 36.57 0.69 -25.27
CA LEU A 517 35.92 1.62 -26.20
C LEU A 517 36.79 2.84 -26.49
N ALA A 518 37.46 3.38 -25.47
CA ALA A 518 38.45 4.45 -25.62
C ALA A 518 39.57 4.06 -26.60
N SER A 519 40.09 2.83 -26.51
CA SER A 519 41.14 2.34 -27.42
C SER A 519 40.71 2.21 -28.88
N LEU A 520 39.41 2.01 -29.13
CA LEU A 520 38.86 1.83 -30.48
C LEU A 520 38.40 3.16 -31.11
N LEU A 521 37.82 4.06 -30.32
CA LEU A 521 37.13 5.26 -30.81
C LEU A 521 37.95 6.54 -30.64
N LEU A 522 38.78 6.68 -29.59
CA LEU A 522 39.49 7.94 -29.34
C LEU A 522 40.70 8.10 -30.26
N ARG A 523 40.89 9.33 -30.72
CA ARG A 523 42.10 9.80 -31.42
C ARG A 523 42.52 11.13 -30.77
N GLY A 524 43.83 11.39 -30.71
CA GLY A 524 44.39 12.59 -30.09
C GLY A 524 44.39 13.81 -31.03
N ASP A 525 43.34 13.98 -31.84
CA ASP A 525 43.28 14.85 -33.02
C ASP A 525 42.66 16.25 -32.76
N HIS A 526 42.32 16.59 -31.51
CA HIS A 526 41.52 17.78 -31.20
C HIS A 526 42.11 18.68 -30.08
N PRO A 527 41.71 19.98 -30.02
CA PRO A 527 42.26 20.94 -29.07
C PRO A 527 42.03 20.55 -27.60
N LYS A 528 42.99 20.92 -26.74
CA LYS A 528 43.04 20.55 -25.32
C LYS A 528 41.85 21.05 -24.48
N GLU A 529 41.21 22.17 -24.86
CA GLU A 529 40.14 22.79 -24.08
C GLU A 529 39.02 23.39 -24.96
N THR A 530 37.77 23.22 -24.52
CA THR A 530 36.59 23.86 -25.14
C THR A 530 36.48 25.35 -24.77
N ARG A 531 35.85 26.16 -25.63
CA ARG A 531 35.60 27.60 -25.38
C ARG A 531 34.91 27.88 -24.05
N VAL A 532 33.97 27.02 -23.65
CA VAL A 532 33.25 27.11 -22.37
C VAL A 532 34.20 26.93 -21.20
N THR A 533 35.12 25.97 -21.28
CA THR A 533 36.13 25.71 -20.23
C THR A 533 37.06 26.90 -20.02
N LEU A 534 37.53 27.49 -21.11
CA LEU A 534 38.38 28.68 -21.05
C LEU A 534 37.66 29.86 -20.38
N TRP A 535 36.39 30.08 -20.72
CA TRP A 535 35.57 31.12 -20.09
C TRP A 535 35.36 30.87 -18.58
N MET A 536 35.06 29.62 -18.18
CA MET A 536 34.92 29.27 -16.76
C MET A 536 36.22 29.49 -15.99
N LYS A 537 37.36 29.05 -16.54
CA LYS A 537 38.69 29.25 -15.93
C LYS A 537 39.03 30.73 -15.75
N GLN A 538 38.77 31.54 -16.77
CA GLN A 538 39.01 32.99 -16.70
C GLN A 538 38.21 33.69 -15.60
N ARG A 539 37.03 33.17 -15.23
CA ARG A 539 36.21 33.73 -14.14
C ARG A 539 36.48 33.09 -12.78
N TYR A 540 36.81 31.81 -12.75
CA TYR A 540 37.06 31.08 -11.52
C TYR A 540 38.44 31.38 -10.91
N LEU A 541 39.50 31.47 -11.72
CA LEU A 541 40.87 31.69 -11.22
C LEU A 541 41.01 32.98 -10.39
N PRO A 542 40.47 34.16 -10.80
CA PRO A 542 40.52 35.37 -9.97
C PRO A 542 39.78 35.22 -8.65
N VAL A 543 38.66 34.48 -8.64
CA VAL A 543 37.88 34.21 -7.42
C VAL A 543 38.66 33.29 -6.48
N LEU A 544 39.33 32.28 -7.03
CA LEU A 544 40.18 31.35 -6.27
C LEU A 544 41.40 32.07 -5.66
N GLU A 545 42.08 32.93 -6.41
CA GLU A 545 43.18 33.73 -5.89
C GLU A 545 42.71 34.69 -4.78
N TRP A 546 41.55 35.32 -4.95
CA TRP A 546 40.98 36.21 -3.94
C TRP A 546 40.61 35.46 -2.64
N THR A 547 40.02 34.26 -2.77
CA THR A 547 39.66 33.41 -1.63
C THR A 547 40.89 32.86 -0.89
N LEU A 548 41.95 32.50 -1.61
CA LEU A 548 43.24 32.11 -1.00
C LEU A 548 43.94 33.27 -0.27
N ARG A 549 43.68 34.53 -0.63
CA ARG A 549 44.20 35.71 0.10
C ARG A 549 43.37 36.09 1.33
N HIS A 550 42.07 35.76 1.35
CA HIS A 550 41.12 36.14 2.42
C HIS A 550 40.56 34.93 3.18
N ARG A 551 41.41 33.93 3.47
CA ARG A 551 41.02 32.61 4.01
C ARG A 551 40.10 32.68 5.24
N GLY A 552 40.44 33.53 6.22
CA GLY A 552 39.67 33.67 7.46
C GLY A 552 38.25 34.21 7.24
N LEU A 553 38.09 35.15 6.29
CA LEU A 553 36.78 35.72 5.95
C LEU A 553 35.88 34.71 5.23
N ILE A 554 36.46 33.86 4.36
CA ILE A 554 35.72 32.80 3.67
C ILE A 554 35.29 31.68 4.63
N LEU A 555 36.17 31.25 5.53
CA LEU A 555 35.83 30.23 6.54
C LEU A 555 34.78 30.74 7.52
N ALA A 556 34.90 31.99 8.00
CA ALA A 556 33.89 32.60 8.86
C ALA A 556 32.55 32.78 8.13
N GLY A 557 32.58 33.28 6.88
CA GLY A 557 31.38 33.48 6.07
C GLY A 557 30.65 32.19 5.73
N SER A 558 31.38 31.15 5.29
CA SER A 558 30.81 29.83 5.02
C SER A 558 30.22 29.18 6.28
N THR A 559 30.91 29.29 7.42
CA THR A 559 30.38 28.82 8.72
C THR A 559 29.11 29.57 9.13
N ALA A 560 29.06 30.88 8.95
CA ALA A 560 27.87 31.68 9.23
C ALA A 560 26.67 31.29 8.34
N ILE A 561 26.91 30.97 7.06
CA ILE A 561 25.86 30.49 6.15
C ILE A 561 25.37 29.10 6.59
N VAL A 562 26.26 28.19 6.99
CA VAL A 562 25.84 26.88 7.55
C VAL A 562 24.94 27.10 8.76
N LEU A 563 25.36 27.90 9.75
CA LEU A 563 24.56 28.20 10.93
C LEU A 563 23.22 28.86 10.58
N GLY A 564 23.21 29.79 9.62
CA GLY A 564 22.00 30.43 9.11
C GLY A 564 21.07 29.47 8.36
N SER A 565 21.60 28.44 7.70
CA SER A 565 20.76 27.38 7.10
C SER A 565 20.15 26.47 8.16
N LEU A 566 20.86 26.20 9.25
CA LEU A 566 20.35 25.38 10.35
C LEU A 566 19.20 26.04 11.10
N THR A 567 19.12 27.38 11.12
CA THR A 567 17.95 28.08 11.69
C THR A 567 16.69 27.94 10.84
N LEU A 568 16.79 27.54 9.57
CA LEU A 568 15.63 27.24 8.71
C LEU A 568 15.02 25.86 8.98
N VAL A 569 15.79 24.92 9.57
CA VAL A 569 15.34 23.53 9.81
C VAL A 569 14.03 23.43 10.60
N PRO A 570 13.80 24.19 11.69
CA PRO A 570 12.53 24.15 12.43
C PRO A 570 11.32 24.65 11.63
N PHE A 571 11.53 25.40 10.54
CA PHE A 571 10.47 25.90 9.66
C PHE A 571 10.15 24.94 8.51
N VAL A 572 10.98 23.92 8.29
CA VAL A 572 10.68 22.82 7.37
C VAL A 572 9.81 21.81 8.12
N GLY A 573 8.55 21.66 7.69
CA GLY A 573 7.60 20.72 8.30
C GLY A 573 8.09 19.26 8.24
N ARG A 574 7.51 18.37 9.04
CA ARG A 574 7.87 16.94 9.09
C ARG A 574 6.70 16.03 8.72
N GLU A 575 6.96 15.06 7.85
CA GLU A 575 6.00 14.02 7.48
C GLU A 575 6.71 12.68 7.24
N PHE A 576 5.96 11.57 7.16
CA PHE A 576 6.56 10.27 6.86
C PHE A 576 6.92 10.14 5.37
N ILE A 577 5.91 10.19 4.52
CA ILE A 577 5.99 10.14 3.06
C ILE A 577 4.92 11.09 2.48
N PRO A 578 5.21 11.76 1.36
CA PRO A 578 4.18 12.50 0.63
C PRO A 578 3.06 11.57 0.16
N LEU A 579 1.85 12.12 0.05
CA LEU A 579 0.70 11.40 -0.48
C LEU A 579 0.89 11.15 -1.98
N LEU A 580 0.88 9.90 -2.42
CA LEU A 580 0.91 9.59 -3.85
C LEU A 580 -0.50 9.73 -4.45
N GLU A 581 -0.62 10.31 -5.63
CA GLU A 581 -1.89 10.40 -6.36
C GLU A 581 -2.17 9.10 -7.14
N GLU A 582 -3.32 8.45 -6.90
CA GLU A 582 -3.68 7.15 -7.52
C GLU A 582 -4.59 7.27 -8.76
N GLY A 583 -5.06 8.48 -9.10
CA GLY A 583 -6.05 8.70 -10.17
C GLY A 583 -7.47 8.24 -9.83
N SER A 584 -7.69 7.77 -8.60
CA SER A 584 -9.00 7.44 -8.05
C SER A 584 -9.09 7.88 -6.58
N LEU A 585 -10.29 8.20 -6.14
CA LEU A 585 -10.58 8.63 -4.77
C LEU A 585 -11.51 7.63 -4.10
N THR A 586 -11.38 7.49 -2.79
CA THR A 586 -12.32 6.75 -1.93
C THR A 586 -12.81 7.64 -0.80
N PRO A 587 -13.88 8.44 -1.03
CA PRO A 587 -14.49 9.23 0.03
C PRO A 587 -15.34 8.33 0.93
N GLN A 588 -14.75 7.78 1.99
CA GLN A 588 -15.48 6.94 2.92
C GLN A 588 -16.63 7.73 3.56
N VAL A 589 -17.85 7.25 3.39
CA VAL A 589 -19.07 7.86 3.93
C VAL A 589 -19.45 7.12 5.20
N VAL A 590 -19.56 7.85 6.30
CA VAL A 590 -19.95 7.31 7.61
C VAL A 590 -21.27 7.96 8.03
N LYS A 591 -22.25 7.12 8.34
CA LYS A 591 -23.60 7.48 8.78
C LYS A 591 -23.75 7.19 10.28
N LEU A 592 -24.92 7.50 10.84
CA LEU A 592 -25.25 7.07 12.20
C LEU A 592 -25.31 5.53 12.29
N PRO A 593 -24.79 4.90 13.36
CA PRO A 593 -24.80 3.44 13.52
C PRO A 593 -26.19 2.79 13.40
N SER A 594 -27.24 3.51 13.82
CA SER A 594 -28.63 3.06 13.78
C SER A 594 -29.28 3.06 12.39
N VAL A 595 -28.57 3.50 11.34
CA VAL A 595 -29.14 3.62 10.00
C VAL A 595 -29.56 2.26 9.44
N SER A 596 -30.75 2.20 8.84
CA SER A 596 -31.18 1.00 8.13
C SER A 596 -30.45 0.87 6.79
N LEU A 597 -30.32 -0.36 6.25
CA LEU A 597 -29.70 -0.55 4.94
C LEU A 597 -30.42 0.25 3.85
N SER A 598 -31.75 0.31 3.86
CA SER A 598 -32.55 1.04 2.88
C SER A 598 -32.26 2.54 2.89
N GLU A 599 -32.18 3.14 4.09
CA GLU A 599 -31.84 4.56 4.25
C GLU A 599 -30.37 4.81 3.87
N SER A 600 -29.48 3.88 4.23
CA SER A 600 -28.06 3.95 3.87
C SER A 600 -27.84 3.94 2.36
N ILE A 601 -28.62 3.14 1.62
CA ILE A 601 -28.62 3.12 0.15
C ILE A 601 -29.08 4.48 -0.42
N GLU A 602 -30.12 5.08 0.14
CA GLU A 602 -30.65 6.35 -0.38
C GLU A 602 -29.69 7.52 -0.13
N LEU A 603 -29.13 7.61 1.08
CA LEU A 603 -28.07 8.57 1.40
C LEU A 603 -26.86 8.38 0.47
N GLU A 604 -26.46 7.13 0.21
CA GLU A 604 -25.35 6.84 -0.70
C GLU A 604 -25.64 7.30 -2.13
N LYS A 605 -26.87 7.11 -2.61
CA LYS A 605 -27.28 7.60 -3.94
C LYS A 605 -27.16 9.12 -4.02
N GLN A 606 -27.55 9.84 -2.97
CA GLN A 606 -27.41 11.30 -2.91
C GLN A 606 -25.93 11.72 -2.93
N THR A 607 -25.08 11.06 -2.13
CA THR A 607 -23.64 11.29 -2.12
C THR A 607 -23.02 11.05 -3.50
N GLN A 608 -23.32 9.93 -4.15
CA GLN A 608 -22.79 9.64 -5.49
C GLN A 608 -23.26 10.65 -6.56
N LYS A 609 -24.52 11.08 -6.52
CA LYS A 609 -25.01 12.14 -7.42
C LYS A 609 -24.26 13.45 -7.21
N ALA A 610 -24.03 13.84 -5.96
CA ALA A 610 -23.25 15.04 -5.64
C ALA A 610 -21.79 14.94 -6.14
N MET A 611 -21.19 13.75 -6.10
CA MET A 611 -19.85 13.53 -6.68
C MET A 611 -19.86 13.57 -8.21
N LEU A 612 -20.92 13.07 -8.85
CA LEU A 612 -21.06 13.08 -10.31
C LEU A 612 -21.38 14.47 -10.90
N GLU A 613 -21.72 15.46 -10.07
CA GLU A 613 -21.80 16.87 -10.51
C GLU A 613 -20.45 17.42 -10.97
N PHE A 614 -19.34 16.84 -10.48
CA PHE A 614 -17.99 17.22 -10.87
C PHE A 614 -17.63 16.58 -12.23
N PRO A 615 -17.26 17.38 -13.26
CA PRO A 615 -16.93 16.86 -14.58
C PRO A 615 -15.68 15.97 -14.58
N GLU A 616 -14.85 16.04 -13.53
CA GLU A 616 -13.69 15.19 -13.33
C GLU A 616 -14.05 13.73 -13.00
N VAL A 617 -15.27 13.45 -12.52
CA VAL A 617 -15.67 12.10 -12.09
C VAL A 617 -16.20 11.28 -13.27
N LYS A 618 -15.56 10.15 -13.55
CA LYS A 618 -15.95 9.20 -14.60
C LYS A 618 -17.07 8.28 -14.14
N THR A 619 -16.88 7.64 -12.97
CA THR A 619 -17.81 6.68 -12.38
C THR A 619 -17.66 6.65 -10.87
N ALA A 620 -18.76 6.43 -10.14
CA ALA A 620 -18.75 6.19 -8.71
C ALA A 620 -19.46 4.87 -8.39
N VAL A 621 -18.76 3.94 -7.74
CA VAL A 621 -19.31 2.64 -7.31
C VAL A 621 -19.09 2.50 -5.82
N SER A 622 -20.14 2.31 -5.05
CA SER A 622 -20.08 2.29 -3.58
C SER A 622 -20.50 0.97 -3.00
N ARG A 623 -19.65 0.45 -2.13
CA ARG A 623 -19.90 -0.72 -1.29
C ARG A 623 -20.43 -0.22 0.03
N ILE A 624 -21.63 -0.67 0.43
CA ILE A 624 -22.25 -0.35 1.72
C ILE A 624 -22.25 -1.63 2.55
N GLY A 625 -21.73 -1.58 3.77
CA GLY A 625 -21.61 -2.77 4.63
C GLY A 625 -20.65 -3.82 4.08
N ARG A 626 -20.86 -5.08 4.46
CA ARG A 626 -19.93 -6.17 4.17
C ARG A 626 -20.49 -7.20 3.19
N ALA A 627 -19.59 -7.92 2.55
CA ALA A 627 -19.92 -9.16 1.84
C ALA A 627 -20.12 -10.32 2.83
N GLU A 628 -20.72 -11.40 2.34
CA GLU A 628 -21.00 -12.62 3.10
C GLU A 628 -19.73 -13.31 3.55
N ILE A 629 -18.65 -13.25 2.76
CA ILE A 629 -17.31 -13.57 3.26
C ILE A 629 -16.74 -12.27 3.82
N PRO A 630 -16.59 -12.16 5.16
CA PRO A 630 -16.29 -10.90 5.81
C PRO A 630 -14.78 -10.61 5.78
N TYR A 631 -14.17 -10.68 4.59
CA TYR A 631 -12.80 -10.20 4.38
C TYR A 631 -12.70 -8.70 4.65
N HIS A 632 -13.77 -7.97 4.30
CA HIS A 632 -13.95 -6.59 4.70
C HIS A 632 -15.07 -6.50 5.75
N PRO A 633 -14.78 -5.95 6.95
CA PRO A 633 -15.73 -5.99 8.05
C PRO A 633 -16.60 -4.73 8.13
N GLU A 634 -16.85 -3.99 7.06
CA GLU A 634 -17.67 -2.76 7.12
C GLU A 634 -19.10 -3.04 7.61
N ASP A 635 -19.71 -2.04 8.25
CA ASP A 635 -21.09 -2.12 8.72
C ASP A 635 -22.04 -1.31 7.83
N LEU A 636 -23.35 -1.44 8.04
CA LEU A 636 -24.38 -0.79 7.21
C LEU A 636 -24.29 0.75 7.18
N TYR A 637 -23.67 1.33 8.21
CA TYR A 637 -23.44 2.78 8.32
C TYR A 637 -22.15 3.24 7.64
N GLU A 638 -21.30 2.33 7.15
CA GLU A 638 -20.06 2.64 6.44
C GLU A 638 -20.22 2.33 4.96
N SER A 639 -19.82 3.27 4.11
CA SER A 639 -19.69 3.05 2.68
C SER A 639 -18.30 3.43 2.18
N ASP A 640 -17.75 2.63 1.28
CA ASP A 640 -16.46 2.86 0.65
C ASP A 640 -16.62 3.01 -0.87
N PRO A 641 -17.01 4.20 -1.36
CA PRO A 641 -17.14 4.50 -2.79
C PRO A 641 -15.79 4.57 -3.49
N ILE A 642 -15.60 3.79 -4.55
CA ILE A 642 -14.49 3.98 -5.49
C ILE A 642 -14.95 4.94 -6.57
N VAL A 643 -14.34 6.12 -6.60
CA VAL A 643 -14.59 7.21 -7.54
C VAL A 643 -13.43 7.28 -8.53
N SER A 644 -13.67 6.82 -9.75
CA SER A 644 -12.68 6.86 -10.83
C SER A 644 -12.70 8.24 -11.47
N LEU A 645 -11.53 8.86 -11.63
CA LEU A 645 -11.40 10.19 -12.22
C LEU A 645 -11.02 10.11 -13.70
N HIS A 646 -11.37 11.14 -14.47
CA HIS A 646 -10.81 11.37 -15.80
C HIS A 646 -9.35 11.81 -15.71
N ASP A 647 -8.62 11.69 -16.82
CA ASP A 647 -7.23 12.12 -16.91
C ASP A 647 -7.07 13.58 -16.48
N ARG A 648 -6.01 13.85 -15.70
CA ARG A 648 -5.72 15.17 -15.10
C ARG A 648 -5.69 16.32 -16.10
N SER A 649 -5.31 16.06 -17.35
CA SER A 649 -5.27 17.04 -18.43
C SER A 649 -6.64 17.59 -18.83
N THR A 650 -7.74 16.91 -18.45
CA THR A 650 -9.11 17.28 -18.80
C THR A 650 -9.86 18.03 -17.69
N TRP A 651 -9.22 18.24 -16.53
CA TRP A 651 -9.85 18.82 -15.34
C TRP A 651 -10.16 20.31 -15.52
N LYS A 652 -11.29 20.76 -14.95
CA LYS A 652 -11.79 22.14 -15.07
C LYS A 652 -11.98 22.83 -13.71
N THR A 653 -12.36 22.07 -12.69
CA THR A 653 -12.70 22.54 -11.35
C THR A 653 -11.46 22.85 -10.51
N ALA A 654 -10.41 22.04 -10.65
CA ALA A 654 -9.16 22.22 -9.93
C ALA A 654 -7.97 21.74 -10.77
N THR A 655 -6.78 22.30 -10.51
CA THR A 655 -5.52 21.89 -11.15
C THR A 655 -4.77 20.81 -10.36
N THR A 656 -5.12 20.63 -9.08
CA THR A 656 -4.51 19.68 -8.15
C THR A 656 -5.55 18.74 -7.57
N GLN A 657 -5.16 17.49 -7.30
CA GLN A 657 -6.07 16.51 -6.68
C GLN A 657 -6.50 16.96 -5.29
N SER A 658 -5.59 17.59 -4.53
CA SER A 658 -5.91 18.22 -3.24
C SER A 658 -7.02 19.28 -3.37
N GLY A 659 -6.95 20.16 -4.38
CA GLY A 659 -8.00 21.15 -4.64
C GLY A 659 -9.35 20.54 -5.01
N LEU A 660 -9.35 19.49 -5.83
CA LEU A 660 -10.57 18.73 -6.17
C LEU A 660 -11.17 18.04 -4.94
N THR A 661 -10.32 17.42 -4.13
CA THR A 661 -10.68 16.74 -2.87
C THR A 661 -11.32 17.71 -1.89
N ASP A 662 -10.75 18.92 -1.76
CA ASP A 662 -11.31 19.98 -0.91
C ASP A 662 -12.66 20.49 -1.42
N ALA A 663 -12.83 20.62 -2.74
CA ALA A 663 -14.11 21.01 -3.36
C ALA A 663 -15.19 19.95 -3.15
N MET A 664 -14.86 18.67 -3.38
CA MET A 664 -15.74 17.54 -3.09
C MET A 664 -16.11 17.48 -1.61
N ARG A 665 -15.13 17.63 -0.70
CA ARG A 665 -15.38 17.65 0.75
C ARG A 665 -16.42 18.70 1.14
N LYS A 666 -16.29 19.92 0.62
CA LYS A 666 -17.26 21.01 0.90
C LYS A 666 -18.65 20.67 0.39
N LYS A 667 -18.76 20.14 -0.83
CA LYS A 667 -20.03 19.73 -1.42
C LYS A 667 -20.70 18.60 -0.64
N LEU A 668 -19.93 17.60 -0.24
CA LEU A 668 -20.44 16.45 0.52
C LEU A 668 -20.85 16.82 1.95
N ALA A 669 -20.23 17.85 2.54
CA ALA A 669 -20.62 18.38 3.84
C ALA A 669 -22.01 19.05 3.86
N GLU A 670 -22.60 19.34 2.70
CA GLU A 670 -23.97 19.86 2.59
C GLU A 670 -25.03 18.78 2.84
N ILE A 671 -24.67 17.50 2.73
CA ILE A 671 -25.59 16.38 2.94
C ILE A 671 -25.75 16.13 4.45
N PRO A 672 -26.95 16.27 5.01
CA PRO A 672 -27.16 16.06 6.44
C PRO A 672 -27.04 14.58 6.81
N GLY A 673 -26.48 14.31 7.99
CA GLY A 673 -26.43 12.95 8.55
C GLY A 673 -25.29 12.06 8.06
N ILE A 674 -24.35 12.61 7.27
CA ILE A 674 -23.12 11.92 6.86
C ILE A 674 -21.87 12.65 7.35
N SER A 675 -20.81 11.91 7.61
CA SER A 675 -19.44 12.43 7.67
C SER A 675 -18.61 11.73 6.59
N VAL A 676 -17.68 12.46 6.00
CA VAL A 676 -16.87 11.96 4.88
C VAL A 676 -15.39 12.03 5.23
N LEU A 677 -14.69 10.94 4.97
CA LEU A 677 -13.24 10.83 5.08
C LEU A 677 -12.65 10.66 3.70
N MET A 678 -11.91 11.66 3.24
CA MET A 678 -11.27 11.59 1.93
C MET A 678 -10.02 10.73 2.00
N SER A 679 -9.94 9.70 1.14
CA SER A 679 -8.76 8.85 0.99
C SER A 679 -8.62 8.38 -0.48
N GLN A 680 -7.69 7.45 -0.72
CA GLN A 680 -7.48 6.76 -2.01
C GLN A 680 -7.48 5.24 -1.82
N PRO A 681 -7.88 4.43 -2.83
CA PRO A 681 -8.10 3.00 -2.64
C PRO A 681 -6.91 2.20 -2.09
N ILE A 682 -5.70 2.39 -2.62
CA ILE A 682 -4.50 1.69 -2.13
C ILE A 682 -4.08 2.27 -0.79
N GLN A 683 -4.03 3.59 -0.66
CA GLN A 683 -3.67 4.26 0.58
C GLN A 683 -4.55 3.79 1.76
N GLU A 684 -5.87 3.81 1.59
CA GLU A 684 -6.82 3.37 2.61
C GLU A 684 -6.54 1.92 3.05
N ARG A 685 -6.31 1.02 2.09
CA ARG A 685 -6.04 -0.40 2.37
C ARG A 685 -4.68 -0.63 3.02
N VAL A 686 -3.65 0.10 2.60
CA VAL A 686 -2.32 0.04 3.21
C VAL A 686 -2.37 0.54 4.66
N ASP A 687 -3.02 1.69 4.89
CA ASP A 687 -3.17 2.28 6.23
C ASP A 687 -3.96 1.33 7.16
N GLU A 688 -5.06 0.75 6.66
CA GLU A 688 -5.88 -0.21 7.38
C GLU A 688 -5.11 -1.48 7.76
N LEU A 689 -4.39 -2.11 6.84
CA LEU A 689 -3.71 -3.36 7.16
C LEU A 689 -2.50 -3.16 8.07
N ILE A 690 -1.80 -2.02 7.95
CA ILE A 690 -0.62 -1.75 8.78
C ILE A 690 -1.02 -1.30 10.17
N SER A 691 -1.89 -0.30 10.29
CA SER A 691 -2.21 0.32 11.59
C SER A 691 -3.57 -0.07 12.16
N GLY A 692 -4.45 -0.68 11.36
CA GLY A 692 -5.84 -0.99 11.73
C GLY A 692 -6.76 0.23 11.61
N ILE A 693 -6.25 1.32 11.03
CA ILE A 693 -6.89 2.63 10.99
C ILE A 693 -6.75 3.19 9.58
N ARG A 694 -7.82 3.78 9.06
CA ARG A 694 -7.95 4.26 7.67
C ARG A 694 -7.61 5.76 7.49
N THR A 695 -7.07 6.39 8.53
CA THR A 695 -6.71 7.81 8.54
C THR A 695 -5.21 7.97 8.76
N GLN A 696 -4.63 9.07 8.26
CA GLN A 696 -3.19 9.32 8.37
C GLN A 696 -2.71 9.39 9.82
N CYS A 697 -3.48 10.04 10.70
CA CYS A 697 -3.18 10.14 12.12
C CYS A 697 -4.31 9.54 12.93
N ALA A 698 -3.96 8.97 14.09
CA ALA A 698 -4.94 8.49 15.04
C ALA A 698 -4.48 8.61 16.48
N ILE A 699 -5.43 8.78 17.38
CA ILE A 699 -5.23 8.75 18.82
C ILE A 699 -5.95 7.51 19.35
N LYS A 700 -5.20 6.51 19.80
CA LYS A 700 -5.72 5.28 20.41
C LYS A 700 -5.88 5.50 21.90
N LEU A 701 -7.12 5.40 22.41
CA LEU A 701 -7.45 5.45 23.83
C LEU A 701 -7.78 4.04 24.32
N PHE A 702 -7.01 3.56 25.29
CA PHE A 702 -7.18 2.23 25.89
C PHE A 702 -7.86 2.33 27.26
N GLY A 703 -8.68 1.33 27.60
CA GLY A 703 -9.39 1.25 28.88
C GLY A 703 -10.46 0.15 28.85
N ASP A 704 -11.02 -0.22 30.01
CA ASP A 704 -11.94 -1.36 30.10
C ASP A 704 -13.42 -0.98 29.89
N ASP A 705 -13.81 0.25 30.26
CA ASP A 705 -15.20 0.73 30.20
C ASP A 705 -15.46 1.52 28.89
N LEU A 706 -16.42 1.03 28.10
CA LEU A 706 -16.79 1.62 26.81
C LEU A 706 -17.44 3.00 26.93
N ASP A 707 -18.16 3.28 28.01
CA ASP A 707 -18.82 4.58 28.22
C ASP A 707 -17.77 5.65 28.53
N VAL A 708 -16.82 5.34 29.42
CA VAL A 708 -15.70 6.24 29.75
C VAL A 708 -14.84 6.49 28.52
N LEU A 709 -14.53 5.44 27.75
CA LEU A 709 -13.79 5.57 26.50
C LEU A 709 -14.52 6.48 25.50
N ARG A 710 -15.84 6.31 25.33
CA ARG A 710 -16.65 7.12 24.42
C ARG A 710 -16.62 8.60 24.81
N ASP A 711 -16.84 8.89 26.09
CA ASP A 711 -16.96 10.27 26.57
C ASP A 711 -15.62 11.00 26.48
N LYS A 712 -14.53 10.32 26.85
CA LYS A 712 -13.17 10.85 26.68
C LYS A 712 -12.75 10.98 25.23
N ALA A 713 -13.16 10.07 24.35
CA ALA A 713 -12.89 10.19 22.92
C ALA A 713 -13.59 11.40 22.28
N LYS A 714 -14.83 11.72 22.69
CA LYS A 714 -15.54 12.94 22.27
C LYS A 714 -14.82 14.20 22.75
N GLU A 715 -14.36 14.22 24.01
CA GLU A 715 -13.58 15.32 24.57
C GLU A 715 -12.29 15.55 23.79
N ILE A 716 -11.53 14.47 23.52
CA ILE A 716 -10.31 14.51 22.69
C ILE A 716 -10.62 15.04 21.29
N ALA A 717 -11.70 14.57 20.65
CA ALA A 717 -12.05 15.00 19.31
C ALA A 717 -12.33 16.52 19.22
N LEU A 718 -13.06 17.08 20.19
CA LEU A 718 -13.34 18.52 20.24
C LEU A 718 -12.06 19.35 20.43
N LEU A 719 -11.10 18.88 21.23
CA LEU A 719 -9.82 19.56 21.44
C LEU A 719 -8.95 19.53 20.19
N ILE A 720 -8.88 18.39 19.50
CA ILE A 720 -8.04 18.20 18.31
C ILE A 720 -8.63 18.94 17.10
N GLN A 721 -9.96 19.06 17.00
CA GLN A 721 -10.63 19.80 15.93
C GLN A 721 -10.25 21.30 15.90
N GLN A 722 -9.79 21.87 17.02
CA GLN A 722 -9.35 23.26 17.12
C GLN A 722 -7.93 23.49 16.56
N ILE A 723 -7.18 22.42 16.26
CA ILE A 723 -5.81 22.52 15.75
C ILE A 723 -5.85 22.84 14.25
N ASN A 724 -5.08 23.84 13.83
CA ASN A 724 -4.96 24.17 12.41
C ASN A 724 -4.29 23.00 11.65
N GLY A 725 -4.90 22.61 10.53
CA GLY A 725 -4.47 21.49 9.70
C GLY A 725 -5.23 20.18 9.92
N VAL A 726 -5.98 20.04 11.02
CA VAL A 726 -6.83 18.86 11.26
C VAL A 726 -8.10 18.94 10.43
N LYS A 727 -8.36 17.90 9.63
CA LYS A 727 -9.57 17.69 8.85
C LYS A 727 -10.11 16.28 9.02
N ASP A 728 -11.36 16.08 8.63
CA ASP A 728 -11.98 14.75 8.54
C ASP A 728 -11.89 13.95 9.84
N ILE A 729 -12.22 14.58 10.98
CA ILE A 729 -12.13 13.91 12.28
C ILE A 729 -13.22 12.84 12.41
N LYS A 730 -12.80 11.61 12.72
CA LYS A 730 -13.67 10.45 12.97
C LYS A 730 -13.38 9.90 14.34
N VAL A 731 -14.38 9.92 15.20
CA VAL A 731 -14.39 9.09 16.42
C VAL A 731 -14.98 7.74 16.06
N GLU A 732 -14.30 6.66 16.42
CA GLU A 732 -14.83 5.31 16.27
C GLU A 732 -16.16 5.17 17.04
N GLN A 733 -17.22 4.79 16.32
CA GLN A 733 -18.56 4.68 16.89
C GLN A 733 -18.70 3.36 17.63
N VAL A 734 -18.55 3.39 18.96
CA VAL A 734 -18.73 2.20 19.80
C VAL A 734 -20.16 2.01 20.29
N ALA A 735 -21.01 3.04 20.26
CA ALA A 735 -22.40 3.04 20.76
C ALA A 735 -23.36 3.62 19.69
N GLY A 736 -24.65 3.67 19.98
CA GLY A 736 -25.67 4.21 19.06
C GLY A 736 -26.50 3.15 18.34
N GLN A 737 -26.23 1.86 18.55
CA GLN A 737 -27.00 0.79 17.92
C GLN A 737 -28.24 0.48 18.78
N PRO A 738 -29.47 0.53 18.23
CA PRO A 738 -30.67 0.11 18.95
C PRO A 738 -30.76 -1.42 18.99
N TYR A 739 -30.97 -1.96 20.19
CA TYR A 739 -31.21 -3.37 20.49
C TYR A 739 -32.65 -3.55 20.94
N VAL A 740 -33.30 -4.62 20.48
CA VAL A 740 -34.52 -5.13 21.12
C VAL A 740 -34.06 -6.17 22.14
N MET A 741 -34.05 -5.80 23.42
CA MET A 741 -33.59 -6.66 24.51
C MET A 741 -34.78 -7.48 25.03
N ILE A 742 -34.63 -8.82 25.03
CA ILE A 742 -35.60 -9.76 25.60
C ILE A 742 -34.98 -10.31 26.89
N ASP A 743 -35.24 -9.64 28.00
CA ASP A 743 -34.71 -10.03 29.32
C ASP A 743 -35.64 -11.06 29.97
N ILE A 744 -35.24 -12.33 29.88
CA ILE A 744 -36.06 -13.47 30.29
C ILE A 744 -36.08 -13.58 31.83
N ASP A 745 -37.26 -13.45 32.41
CA ASP A 745 -37.44 -13.57 33.86
C ASP A 745 -37.53 -15.05 34.26
N ARG A 746 -36.43 -15.55 34.83
CA ARG A 746 -36.31 -16.94 35.29
C ARG A 746 -37.39 -17.34 36.31
N GLN A 747 -37.87 -16.41 37.13
CA GLN A 747 -38.91 -16.72 38.12
C GLN A 747 -40.28 -16.85 37.45
N LYS A 748 -40.57 -16.05 36.42
CA LYS A 748 -41.83 -16.14 35.67
C LYS A 748 -41.90 -17.38 34.81
N ILE A 749 -40.86 -17.70 34.03
CA ILE A 749 -40.85 -18.91 33.19
C ILE A 749 -40.94 -20.19 34.04
N ALA A 750 -40.34 -20.21 35.24
CA ALA A 750 -40.37 -21.37 36.13
C ALA A 750 -41.79 -21.69 36.63
N ARG A 751 -42.65 -20.68 36.84
CA ARG A 751 -44.06 -20.88 37.22
C ARG A 751 -44.86 -21.64 36.18
N PHE A 752 -44.43 -21.57 34.93
CA PHE A 752 -45.10 -22.21 33.79
C PHE A 752 -44.36 -23.45 33.28
N GLY A 753 -43.26 -23.85 33.93
CA GLY A 753 -42.44 -24.99 33.51
C GLY A 753 -41.79 -24.78 32.15
N ILE A 754 -41.47 -23.53 31.78
CA ILE A 754 -40.81 -23.17 30.52
C ILE A 754 -39.31 -22.99 30.80
N ASN A 755 -38.45 -23.57 29.94
CA ASN A 755 -37.02 -23.36 30.01
C ASN A 755 -36.61 -22.11 29.24
N VAL A 756 -35.46 -21.54 29.61
CA VAL A 756 -34.85 -20.43 28.86
C VAL A 756 -34.61 -20.83 27.40
N ALA A 757 -34.20 -22.08 27.17
CA ALA A 757 -33.97 -22.63 25.84
C ALA A 757 -35.22 -22.57 24.94
N ASP A 758 -36.41 -22.85 25.49
CA ASP A 758 -37.67 -22.83 24.73
C ASP A 758 -38.01 -21.41 24.23
N VAL A 759 -37.72 -20.40 25.06
CA VAL A 759 -37.91 -18.99 24.69
C VAL A 759 -36.86 -18.55 23.67
N GLN A 760 -35.60 -18.90 23.89
CA GLN A 760 -34.49 -18.57 22.97
C GLN A 760 -34.64 -19.24 21.60
N GLU A 761 -35.15 -20.47 21.56
CA GLU A 761 -35.42 -21.18 20.30
C GLU A 761 -36.50 -20.46 19.48
N LEU A 762 -37.54 -19.94 20.12
CA LEU A 762 -38.55 -19.13 19.46
C LEU A 762 -37.95 -17.81 18.95
N VAL A 763 -37.08 -17.14 19.71
CA VAL A 763 -36.41 -15.92 19.25
C VAL A 763 -35.56 -16.21 18.00
N THR A 764 -34.73 -17.25 18.04
CA THR A 764 -33.84 -17.61 16.93
C THR A 764 -34.59 -18.10 15.69
N THR A 765 -35.65 -18.90 15.86
CA THR A 765 -36.39 -19.48 14.74
C THR A 765 -37.48 -18.55 14.24
N ALA A 766 -38.33 -17.99 15.12
CA ALA A 766 -39.47 -17.17 14.70
C ALA A 766 -39.04 -15.78 14.20
N ILE A 767 -38.07 -15.15 14.86
CA ILE A 767 -37.61 -13.79 14.55
C ILE A 767 -36.35 -13.84 13.67
N GLY A 768 -35.32 -14.55 14.13
CA GLY A 768 -34.00 -14.59 13.49
C GLY A 768 -33.96 -15.33 12.14
N GLY A 769 -34.88 -16.26 11.92
CA GLY A 769 -34.92 -17.02 10.67
C GLY A 769 -33.89 -18.14 10.60
N ARG A 770 -33.84 -19.01 11.62
CA ARG A 770 -32.91 -20.14 11.71
C ARG A 770 -32.95 -21.02 10.46
N ALA A 771 -31.77 -21.31 9.90
CA ALA A 771 -31.62 -22.28 8.81
C ALA A 771 -31.86 -23.71 9.34
N ALA A 772 -32.77 -24.44 8.71
CA ALA A 772 -33.02 -25.86 8.99
C ALA A 772 -32.09 -26.77 8.21
N THR A 773 -32.00 -26.59 6.90
CA THR A 773 -31.22 -27.46 6.02
C THR A 773 -30.81 -26.72 4.73
N GLN A 774 -30.10 -27.39 3.84
CA GLN A 774 -29.67 -26.82 2.55
C GLN A 774 -30.34 -27.54 1.38
N VAL A 775 -30.92 -26.77 0.46
CA VAL A 775 -31.51 -27.25 -0.80
C VAL A 775 -30.43 -27.24 -1.88
N TYR A 776 -30.30 -28.34 -2.62
CA TYR A 776 -29.30 -28.52 -3.67
C TYR A 776 -29.91 -28.36 -5.07
N GLU A 777 -29.44 -27.36 -5.82
CA GLU A 777 -29.76 -27.16 -7.24
C GLU A 777 -28.52 -27.47 -8.10
N GLY A 778 -28.34 -28.75 -8.44
CA GLY A 778 -27.12 -29.23 -9.10
C GLY A 778 -25.93 -29.10 -8.15
N GLU A 779 -24.96 -28.26 -8.50
CA GLU A 779 -23.80 -27.94 -7.65
C GLU A 779 -24.06 -26.78 -6.67
N ARG A 780 -25.17 -26.05 -6.85
CA ARG A 780 -25.53 -24.88 -6.05
C ARG A 780 -26.22 -25.31 -4.76
N ARG A 781 -25.92 -24.63 -3.65
CA ARG A 781 -26.58 -24.85 -2.35
C ARG A 781 -27.22 -23.57 -1.84
N PHE A 782 -28.44 -23.67 -1.34
CA PHE A 782 -29.19 -22.56 -0.78
C PHE A 782 -29.81 -22.97 0.55
N GLU A 783 -29.87 -22.06 1.52
CA GLU A 783 -30.46 -22.37 2.83
C GLU A 783 -31.98 -22.42 2.77
N LEU A 784 -32.56 -23.35 3.53
CA LEU A 784 -33.97 -23.40 3.89
C LEU A 784 -34.14 -22.85 5.30
N SER A 785 -34.73 -21.66 5.42
CA SER A 785 -34.98 -20.99 6.71
C SER A 785 -36.46 -21.03 7.09
N LEU A 786 -36.73 -21.06 8.40
CA LEU A 786 -38.07 -20.97 8.95
C LEU A 786 -38.19 -19.64 9.70
N ARG A 787 -39.28 -18.90 9.50
CA ARG A 787 -39.54 -17.63 10.21
C ARG A 787 -41.02 -17.27 10.25
N PHE A 788 -41.40 -16.34 11.13
CA PHE A 788 -42.73 -15.76 11.12
C PHE A 788 -42.90 -14.65 10.07
N PRO A 789 -44.13 -14.41 9.60
CA PRO A 789 -44.48 -13.25 8.79
C PRO A 789 -44.04 -11.95 9.49
N GLU A 790 -43.64 -10.97 8.68
CA GLU A 790 -43.15 -9.68 9.17
C GLU A 790 -44.08 -8.95 10.17
N PRO A 791 -45.42 -8.96 10.00
CA PRO A 791 -46.33 -8.30 10.96
C PRO A 791 -46.27 -8.84 12.40
N TYR A 792 -45.77 -10.06 12.61
CA TYR A 792 -45.64 -10.67 13.95
C TYR A 792 -44.30 -10.37 14.63
N ARG A 793 -43.39 -9.65 13.94
CA ARG A 793 -42.02 -9.40 14.43
C ARG A 793 -41.49 -8.00 14.09
N ASN A 794 -42.34 -7.10 13.63
CA ASN A 794 -41.94 -5.75 13.21
C ASN A 794 -41.89 -4.73 14.36
N SER A 795 -42.43 -5.08 15.54
CA SER A 795 -42.45 -4.19 16.70
C SER A 795 -42.23 -4.95 18.01
N VAL A 796 -41.83 -4.22 19.05
CA VAL A 796 -41.70 -4.76 20.43
C VAL A 796 -43.01 -5.36 20.92
N THR A 797 -44.15 -4.74 20.60
CA THR A 797 -45.47 -5.25 20.98
C THR A 797 -45.79 -6.56 20.28
N ALA A 798 -45.54 -6.65 18.98
CA ALA A 798 -45.76 -7.87 18.21
C ALA A 798 -44.89 -9.04 18.72
N ILE A 799 -43.62 -8.76 19.05
CA ILE A 799 -42.71 -9.75 19.65
C ILE A 799 -43.24 -10.20 21.03
N GLY A 800 -43.75 -9.28 21.85
CA GLY A 800 -44.37 -9.60 23.14
C GLY A 800 -45.59 -10.50 23.05
N GLU A 801 -46.34 -10.44 21.95
CA GLU A 801 -47.51 -11.27 21.69
C GLU A 801 -47.17 -12.68 21.19
N ILE A 802 -45.91 -12.94 20.82
CA ILE A 802 -45.45 -14.29 20.43
C ILE A 802 -45.70 -15.24 21.60
N ARG A 803 -46.38 -16.35 21.34
CA ARG A 803 -46.78 -17.30 22.38
C ARG A 803 -45.81 -18.46 22.49
N VAL A 804 -45.40 -18.75 23.71
CA VAL A 804 -44.58 -19.90 24.08
C VAL A 804 -45.49 -20.99 24.65
N LYS A 805 -45.31 -22.24 24.21
CA LYS A 805 -46.08 -23.39 24.71
C LYS A 805 -45.46 -23.90 26.01
N ALA A 806 -46.22 -23.86 27.09
CA ALA A 806 -45.85 -24.44 28.39
C ALA A 806 -45.95 -25.96 28.37
N ALA A 807 -45.30 -26.64 29.33
CA ALA A 807 -45.39 -28.09 29.50
C ALA A 807 -46.83 -28.60 29.72
N THR A 808 -47.69 -27.75 30.28
CA THR A 808 -49.12 -28.01 30.48
C THR A 808 -49.95 -27.89 29.20
N GLY A 809 -49.35 -27.45 28.09
CA GLY A 809 -50.02 -27.15 26.81
C GLY A 809 -50.58 -25.72 26.73
N ALA A 810 -50.50 -24.93 27.81
CA ALA A 810 -50.93 -23.54 27.80
C ALA A 810 -50.04 -22.67 26.89
N LEU A 811 -50.63 -21.68 26.21
CA LEU A 811 -49.92 -20.75 25.35
C LEU A 811 -49.79 -19.39 26.04
N ILE A 812 -48.57 -19.02 26.38
CA ILE A 812 -48.28 -17.85 27.22
C ILE A 812 -47.56 -16.80 26.36
N PRO A 813 -48.02 -15.53 26.34
CA PRO A 813 -47.34 -14.49 25.59
C PRO A 813 -45.96 -14.21 26.17
N MET A 814 -45.00 -13.88 25.30
CA MET A 814 -43.62 -13.59 25.67
C MET A 814 -43.52 -12.41 26.65
N SER A 815 -44.45 -11.45 26.60
CA SER A 815 -44.54 -10.33 27.56
C SER A 815 -44.74 -10.76 29.02
N ASP A 816 -45.36 -11.92 29.25
CA ASP A 816 -45.56 -12.47 30.60
C ASP A 816 -44.33 -13.25 31.09
N LEU A 817 -43.40 -13.58 30.18
CA LEU A 817 -42.22 -14.40 30.43
C LEU A 817 -40.93 -13.58 30.46
N ALA A 818 -40.87 -12.47 29.71
CA ALA A 818 -39.69 -11.64 29.54
C ALA A 818 -40.05 -10.15 29.48
N LYS A 819 -39.14 -9.29 29.95
CA LYS A 819 -39.24 -7.85 29.71
C LYS A 819 -38.64 -7.54 28.34
N ILE A 820 -39.43 -6.93 27.47
CA ILE A 820 -39.01 -6.57 26.11
C ILE A 820 -38.97 -5.05 25.98
N ASP A 821 -37.79 -4.49 25.81
CA ASP A 821 -37.59 -3.05 25.63
C ASP A 821 -36.53 -2.76 24.56
N MET A 822 -36.58 -1.55 23.98
CA MET A 822 -35.50 -1.07 23.12
C MET A 822 -34.46 -0.37 23.98
N ARG A 823 -33.19 -0.76 23.84
CA ARG A 823 -32.05 -0.13 24.51
C ARG A 823 -30.95 0.16 23.52
N GLU A 824 -30.19 1.20 23.79
CA GLU A 824 -28.96 1.45 23.06
C GLU A 824 -27.87 0.51 23.59
N GLY A 825 -27.08 -0.06 22.67
CA GLY A 825 -25.95 -0.91 23.00
C GLY A 825 -24.77 -0.65 22.06
N PRO A 826 -23.66 -1.38 22.25
CA PRO A 826 -22.47 -1.13 21.46
C PRO A 826 -22.66 -1.56 20.01
N ALA A 827 -22.23 -0.76 19.04
CA ALA A 827 -22.26 -1.11 17.61
C ALA A 827 -21.10 -2.06 17.26
N ARG A 828 -19.93 -1.81 17.85
CA ARG A 828 -18.71 -2.61 17.68
C ARG A 828 -17.84 -2.51 18.93
N ILE A 829 -17.02 -3.53 19.15
CA ILE A 829 -15.98 -3.54 20.19
C ILE A 829 -14.65 -3.84 19.52
N SER A 830 -13.72 -2.90 19.63
CA SER A 830 -12.37 -3.01 19.07
C SER A 830 -11.36 -3.25 20.20
N ARG A 831 -10.43 -4.16 19.97
CA ARG A 831 -9.38 -4.51 20.93
C ARG A 831 -8.02 -4.58 20.25
N GLU A 832 -6.99 -4.25 21.00
CA GLU A 832 -5.60 -4.30 20.57
C GLU A 832 -4.77 -4.75 21.76
N GLN A 833 -3.89 -5.73 21.54
CA GLN A 833 -3.10 -6.38 22.60
C GLN A 833 -3.96 -6.85 23.80
N VAL A 834 -5.13 -7.45 23.51
CA VAL A 834 -6.06 -7.98 24.52
C VAL A 834 -6.67 -6.90 25.44
N LYS A 835 -6.61 -5.63 25.05
CA LYS A 835 -7.29 -4.51 25.74
C LYS A 835 -8.30 -3.84 24.83
N ARG A 836 -9.43 -3.40 25.37
CA ARG A 836 -10.40 -2.59 24.63
C ARG A 836 -9.80 -1.23 24.31
N ARG A 837 -10.14 -0.70 23.13
CA ARG A 837 -9.70 0.62 22.69
C ARG A 837 -10.72 1.32 21.81
N ILE A 838 -10.64 2.63 21.78
CA ILE A 838 -11.31 3.51 20.80
C ILE A 838 -10.23 4.32 20.11
N TYR A 839 -10.32 4.50 18.79
CA TYR A 839 -9.47 5.47 18.11
C TYR A 839 -10.23 6.73 17.69
N ILE A 840 -9.51 7.84 17.69
CA ILE A 840 -9.91 9.12 17.12
C ILE A 840 -8.99 9.37 15.91
N GLY A 841 -9.50 9.14 14.71
CA GLY A 841 -8.77 9.31 13.45
C GLY A 841 -8.98 10.69 12.86
N PHE A 842 -7.97 11.22 12.18
CA PHE A 842 -8.08 12.46 11.42
C PHE A 842 -7.02 12.52 10.32
N ASN A 843 -7.27 13.34 9.30
CA ASN A 843 -6.32 13.62 8.23
C ASN A 843 -5.69 15.00 8.44
N VAL A 844 -4.45 15.17 7.97
CA VAL A 844 -3.72 16.43 8.05
C VAL A 844 -3.67 17.07 6.67
N VAL A 845 -4.19 18.31 6.55
CA VAL A 845 -4.26 19.03 5.27
C VAL A 845 -3.70 20.44 5.43
N GLY A 846 -2.78 20.82 4.53
CA GLY A 846 -2.19 22.16 4.50
C GLY A 846 -1.19 22.46 5.63
N ARG A 847 -0.75 21.42 6.36
CA ARG A 847 0.25 21.49 7.44
C ARG A 847 0.99 20.16 7.54
N ASP A 848 2.09 20.13 8.27
CA ASP A 848 2.89 18.93 8.50
C ASP A 848 2.36 18.06 9.65
N ILE A 849 2.53 16.74 9.52
CA ILE A 849 2.04 15.75 10.49
C ILE A 849 2.72 15.93 11.85
N GLY A 850 4.04 16.12 11.87
CA GLY A 850 4.82 16.26 13.10
C GLY A 850 4.37 17.46 13.95
N GLY A 851 4.25 18.64 13.33
CA GLY A 851 3.80 19.86 14.00
C GLY A 851 2.38 19.77 14.56
N VAL A 852 1.45 19.11 13.84
CA VAL A 852 0.08 18.90 14.32
C VAL A 852 0.03 17.97 15.53
N VAL A 853 0.80 16.87 15.51
CA VAL A 853 0.84 15.91 16.62
C VAL A 853 1.53 16.50 17.84
N ASP A 854 2.61 17.27 17.68
CA ASP A 854 3.29 17.93 18.80
C ASP A 854 2.38 18.96 19.49
N GLU A 855 1.64 19.77 18.71
CA GLU A 855 0.62 20.69 19.24
C GLU A 855 -0.52 19.93 19.93
N GLY A 856 -0.96 18.81 19.36
CA GLY A 856 -1.97 17.93 19.93
C GLY A 856 -1.54 17.29 21.25
N ARG A 857 -0.32 16.76 21.33
CA ARG A 857 0.27 16.20 22.56
C ARG A 857 0.32 17.25 23.66
N ALA A 858 0.77 18.47 23.35
CA ALA A 858 0.83 19.57 24.31
C ALA A 858 -0.56 19.98 24.83
N LYS A 859 -1.56 20.11 23.93
CA LYS A 859 -2.94 20.47 24.31
C LYS A 859 -3.61 19.38 25.16
N LEU A 860 -3.48 18.12 24.77
CA LEU A 860 -4.06 17.00 25.54
C LEU A 860 -3.42 16.88 26.92
N ALA A 861 -2.10 17.02 27.04
CA ALA A 861 -1.41 16.96 28.33
C ALA A 861 -1.83 18.09 29.29
N ALA A 862 -2.23 19.25 28.76
CA ALA A 862 -2.63 20.40 29.58
C ALA A 862 -4.09 20.31 30.08
N VAL A 863 -4.99 19.72 29.28
CA VAL A 863 -6.44 19.79 29.54
C VAL A 863 -7.04 18.44 29.97
N LEU A 864 -6.52 17.32 29.45
CA LEU A 864 -7.16 16.02 29.60
C LEU A 864 -6.69 15.30 30.86
N HIS A 865 -7.63 15.02 31.76
CA HIS A 865 -7.43 14.11 32.88
C HIS A 865 -8.01 12.72 32.57
N LEU A 866 -7.15 11.70 32.62
CA LEU A 866 -7.52 10.29 32.39
C LEU A 866 -7.65 9.54 33.73
N PRO A 867 -8.66 8.65 33.88
CA PRO A 867 -8.76 7.75 35.02
C PRO A 867 -7.61 6.72 35.08
N GLU A 868 -7.40 6.09 36.23
CA GLU A 868 -6.43 5.01 36.38
C GLU A 868 -6.73 3.84 35.44
N GLY A 869 -5.70 3.27 34.83
CA GLY A 869 -5.81 2.18 33.85
C GLY A 869 -6.09 2.62 32.41
N TYR A 870 -6.27 3.93 32.15
CA TYR A 870 -6.45 4.48 30.82
C TYR A 870 -5.14 5.06 30.28
N SER A 871 -4.88 4.86 28.99
CA SER A 871 -3.68 5.37 28.31
C SER A 871 -3.99 5.82 26.89
N ILE A 872 -3.25 6.83 26.44
CA ILE A 872 -3.32 7.34 25.07
C ILE A 872 -2.03 7.00 24.34
N VAL A 873 -2.17 6.49 23.12
CA VAL A 873 -1.07 6.26 22.19
C VAL A 873 -1.39 6.92 20.86
N TRP A 874 -0.40 7.58 20.25
CA TRP A 874 -0.54 8.13 18.90
C TRP A 874 -0.18 7.05 17.88
N GLY A 875 -1.05 6.86 16.90
CA GLY A 875 -0.92 5.84 15.85
C GLY A 875 -1.11 6.43 14.44
N GLY A 876 -1.13 5.53 13.46
CA GLY A 876 -1.20 5.89 12.03
C GLY A 876 0.18 6.13 11.43
N ALA A 877 0.25 6.93 10.36
CA ALA A 877 1.49 7.28 9.68
C ALA A 877 2.51 8.00 10.58
N PHE A 878 2.04 8.71 11.62
CA PHE A 878 2.92 9.34 12.61
C PHE A 878 3.77 8.31 13.38
N GLU A 879 3.20 7.15 13.73
CA GLU A 879 3.95 6.09 14.42
C GLU A 879 5.10 5.57 13.53
N ASN A 880 4.82 5.37 12.24
CA ASN A 880 5.82 4.98 11.26
C ASN A 880 6.90 6.07 11.10
N MET A 881 6.52 7.35 11.14
CA MET A 881 7.45 8.48 11.13
C MET A 881 8.37 8.49 12.35
N GLU A 882 7.82 8.32 13.56
CA GLU A 882 8.58 8.31 14.81
C GLU A 882 9.60 7.16 14.83
N ARG A 883 9.18 5.97 14.37
CA ARG A 883 10.03 4.79 14.22
C ARG A 883 11.17 5.01 13.21
N ALA A 884 10.85 5.54 12.03
CA ALA A 884 11.83 5.83 10.98
C ALA A 884 12.85 6.88 11.44
N ASN A 885 12.40 7.97 12.08
CA ASN A 885 13.27 9.01 12.60
C ASN A 885 14.21 8.50 13.69
N ALA A 886 13.70 7.69 14.62
CA ALA A 886 14.53 7.06 15.66
C ALA A 886 15.63 6.17 15.05
N ARG A 887 15.31 5.47 13.96
CA ARG A 887 16.29 4.65 13.24
C ARG A 887 17.31 5.50 12.47
N LEU A 888 16.87 6.55 11.78
CA LEU A 888 17.75 7.48 11.04
C LEU A 888 18.74 8.20 11.96
N LEU A 889 18.33 8.54 13.19
CA LEU A 889 19.22 9.11 14.23
C LEU A 889 20.39 8.18 14.59
N ILE A 890 20.22 6.87 14.44
CA ILE A 890 21.28 5.88 14.67
C ILE A 890 22.06 5.61 13.39
N VAL A 891 21.36 5.48 12.26
CA VAL A 891 21.92 5.13 10.96
C VAL A 891 22.86 6.21 10.43
N VAL A 892 22.46 7.49 10.44
CA VAL A 892 23.25 8.59 9.86
C VAL A 892 24.66 8.71 10.51
N PRO A 893 24.81 8.70 11.85
CA PRO A 893 26.13 8.69 12.48
C PRO A 893 27.00 7.49 12.09
N ILE A 894 26.42 6.29 12.00
CA ILE A 894 27.13 5.08 11.57
C ILE A 894 27.63 5.25 10.13
N THR A 895 26.80 5.79 9.24
CA THR A 895 27.18 6.10 7.85
C THR A 895 28.36 7.06 7.81
N LEU A 896 28.30 8.17 8.55
CA LEU A 896 29.38 9.16 8.60
C LEU A 896 30.68 8.56 9.15
N ALA A 897 30.60 7.70 10.17
CA ALA A 897 31.76 7.00 10.71
C ALA A 897 32.37 6.02 9.68
N LEU A 898 31.53 5.31 8.93
CA LEU A 898 31.98 4.37 7.90
C LEU A 898 32.60 5.10 6.70
N VAL A 899 32.03 6.23 6.29
CA VAL A 899 32.62 7.14 5.29
C VAL A 899 33.97 7.67 5.78
N PHE A 900 34.06 8.11 7.04
CA PHE A 900 35.33 8.54 7.63
C PHE A 900 36.38 7.45 7.56
N PHE A 901 36.01 6.22 7.92
CA PHE A 901 36.92 5.07 7.87
C PHE A 901 37.38 4.75 6.45
N LEU A 902 36.47 4.78 5.46
CA LEU A 902 36.82 4.57 4.05
C LEU A 902 37.72 5.68 3.51
N LEU A 903 37.48 6.94 3.88
CA LEU A 903 38.34 8.07 3.53
C LEU A 903 39.73 7.92 4.17
N PHE A 904 39.79 7.57 5.45
CA PHE A 904 41.04 7.28 6.14
C PHE A 904 41.79 6.14 5.46
N TRP A 905 41.10 5.09 5.03
CA TRP A 905 41.71 3.97 4.30
C TRP A 905 42.16 4.37 2.89
N ALA A 906 41.43 5.25 2.21
CA ALA A 906 41.78 5.71 0.88
C ALA A 906 43.03 6.62 0.86
N PHE A 907 43.13 7.54 1.83
CA PHE A 907 44.21 8.53 1.90
C PHE A 907 45.36 8.16 2.85
N HIS A 908 45.17 7.17 3.73
CA HIS A 908 46.08 6.87 4.85
C HIS A 908 46.42 8.09 5.73
N SER A 909 45.57 9.12 5.71
CA SER A 909 45.77 10.41 6.40
C SER A 909 44.50 10.81 7.15
N LEU A 910 44.63 10.98 8.47
CA LEU A 910 43.53 11.45 9.32
C LEU A 910 43.13 12.89 8.99
N ARG A 911 44.09 13.72 8.53
CA ARG A 911 43.86 15.13 8.19
C ARG A 911 43.03 15.26 6.92
N ASP A 912 43.40 14.52 5.87
CA ASP A 912 42.70 14.55 4.59
C ASP A 912 41.27 14.03 4.74
N ALA A 913 41.08 12.94 5.50
CA ALA A 913 39.77 12.39 5.80
C ALA A 913 38.88 13.37 6.58
N THR A 914 39.42 14.01 7.63
CA THR A 914 38.68 15.00 8.43
C THR A 914 38.30 16.23 7.60
N MET A 915 39.22 16.73 6.78
CA MET A 915 38.98 17.88 5.91
C MET A 915 37.86 17.63 4.89
N ILE A 916 37.84 16.45 4.27
CA ILE A 916 36.76 16.08 3.34
C ILE A 916 35.42 15.98 4.08
N ILE A 917 35.39 15.46 5.31
CA ILE A 917 34.16 15.38 6.10
C ILE A 917 33.66 16.75 6.57
N LEU A 918 34.56 17.70 6.84
CA LEU A 918 34.17 19.09 7.12
C LEU A 918 33.49 19.78 5.93
N ASN A 919 33.52 19.18 4.73
CA ASN A 919 32.81 19.69 3.56
C ASN A 919 31.30 19.33 3.55
N LEU A 920 30.87 18.30 4.29
CA LEU A 920 29.48 17.81 4.28
C LEU A 920 28.45 18.85 4.74
N PRO A 921 28.70 19.64 5.81
CA PRO A 921 27.75 20.67 6.23
C PRO A 921 27.41 21.71 5.16
N PHE A 922 28.31 21.93 4.19
CA PHE A 922 28.04 22.87 3.08
C PHE A 922 27.02 22.33 2.08
N ALA A 923 26.87 21.01 1.99
CA ALA A 923 25.85 20.38 1.17
C ALA A 923 24.45 20.54 1.81
N LEU A 924 24.36 20.50 3.15
CA LEU A 924 23.10 20.67 3.88
C LEU A 924 22.39 22.00 3.57
N ILE A 925 23.15 23.08 3.36
CA ILE A 925 22.60 24.42 3.10
C ILE A 925 21.62 24.38 1.91
N GLY A 926 22.06 23.86 0.77
CA GLY A 926 21.26 23.82 -0.44
C GLY A 926 20.08 22.87 -0.33
N GLY A 927 20.25 21.74 0.36
CA GLY A 927 19.16 20.78 0.58
C GLY A 927 18.03 21.38 1.43
N VAL A 928 18.36 22.00 2.57
CA VAL A 928 17.37 22.65 3.46
C VAL A 928 16.69 23.82 2.76
N LEU A 929 17.46 24.66 2.07
CA LEU A 929 16.92 25.81 1.33
C LEU A 929 15.98 25.36 0.20
N SER A 930 16.34 24.30 -0.53
CA SER A 930 15.53 23.76 -1.61
C SER A 930 14.20 23.20 -1.12
N LEU A 931 14.19 22.46 -0.01
CA LEU A 931 12.94 21.99 0.64
C LEU A 931 12.04 23.17 1.04
N TRP A 932 12.62 24.19 1.69
CA TRP A 932 11.87 25.36 2.12
C TRP A 932 11.27 26.16 0.95
N VAL A 933 12.05 26.40 -0.11
CA VAL A 933 11.59 27.12 -1.31
C VAL A 933 10.56 26.32 -2.10
N SER A 934 10.74 25.00 -2.20
CA SER A 934 9.80 24.11 -2.91
C SER A 934 8.52 23.81 -2.11
N GLY A 935 8.44 24.26 -0.84
CA GLY A 935 7.31 23.99 0.05
C GLY A 935 7.18 22.51 0.45
N GLN A 936 8.25 21.73 0.32
CA GLN A 936 8.30 20.31 0.66
C GLN A 936 8.68 20.12 2.13
N TYR A 937 8.22 19.02 2.72
CA TYR A 937 8.51 18.66 4.10
C TYR A 937 9.75 17.76 4.21
N LEU A 938 10.36 17.76 5.39
CA LEU A 938 11.37 16.79 5.78
C LEU A 938 10.69 15.43 5.98
N SER A 939 10.83 14.58 4.96
CA SER A 939 10.28 13.23 4.90
C SER A 939 11.38 12.16 4.83
N VAL A 940 11.01 10.88 4.87
CA VAL A 940 11.97 9.78 4.67
C VAL A 940 12.67 9.87 3.29
N PRO A 941 11.97 10.11 2.16
CA PRO A 941 12.62 10.38 0.88
C PRO A 941 13.60 11.56 0.90
N ALA A 942 13.21 12.68 1.54
CA ALA A 942 14.10 13.85 1.65
C ALA A 942 15.36 13.53 2.46
N SER A 943 15.22 12.75 3.54
CA SER A 943 16.35 12.27 4.36
C SER A 943 17.30 11.37 3.58
N ILE A 944 16.76 10.50 2.71
CA ILE A 944 17.55 9.69 1.77
C ILE A 944 18.31 10.58 0.80
N GLY A 945 17.67 11.64 0.28
CA GLY A 945 18.34 12.64 -0.57
C GLY A 945 19.51 13.34 0.13
N PHE A 946 19.41 13.63 1.44
CA PHE A 946 20.56 14.16 2.20
C PHE A 946 21.68 13.13 2.37
N ILE A 947 21.33 11.86 2.59
CA ILE A 947 22.30 10.76 2.68
C ILE A 947 23.05 10.62 1.35
N GLU A 948 22.33 10.57 0.23
CA GLU A 948 22.90 10.56 -1.13
C GLU A 948 23.84 11.75 -1.36
N LEU A 949 23.37 12.95 -1.01
CA LEU A 949 24.12 14.18 -1.15
C LEU A 949 25.45 14.14 -0.38
N PHE A 950 25.51 13.49 0.79
CA PHE A 950 26.78 13.29 1.51
C PHE A 950 27.75 12.41 0.73
N GLY A 951 27.26 11.33 0.11
CA GLY A 951 28.07 10.48 -0.77
C GLY A 951 28.66 11.27 -1.95
N LEU A 952 27.83 12.06 -2.63
CA LEU A 952 28.23 12.91 -3.76
C LEU A 952 29.25 13.99 -3.35
N ALA A 953 28.99 14.69 -2.23
CA ALA A 953 29.89 15.73 -1.73
C ALA A 953 31.27 15.17 -1.36
N VAL A 954 31.31 13.97 -0.80
CA VAL A 954 32.55 13.25 -0.47
C VAL A 954 33.27 12.81 -1.74
N GLY A 955 32.55 12.25 -2.72
CA GLY A 955 33.12 11.83 -4.01
C GLY A 955 33.86 12.97 -4.71
N ASN A 956 33.21 14.14 -4.82
CA ASN A 956 33.82 15.35 -5.40
C ASN A 956 35.07 15.81 -4.61
N GLY A 957 35.02 15.74 -3.27
CA GLY A 957 36.14 16.07 -2.40
C GLY A 957 37.35 15.17 -2.61
N ILE A 958 37.15 13.85 -2.69
CA ILE A 958 38.23 12.85 -2.88
C ILE A 958 39.02 13.13 -4.15
N VAL A 959 38.31 13.35 -5.26
CA VAL A 959 38.91 13.51 -6.59
C VAL A 959 39.73 14.79 -6.69
N LEU A 960 39.28 15.88 -6.04
CA LEU A 960 40.02 17.14 -5.99
C LEU A 960 41.28 17.03 -5.10
N VAL A 961 41.11 16.52 -3.87
CA VAL A 961 42.21 16.41 -2.90
C VAL A 961 43.29 15.44 -3.37
N SER A 962 42.91 14.29 -3.96
CA SER A 962 43.85 13.33 -4.52
C SER A 962 44.74 13.96 -5.59
N TYR A 963 44.21 14.89 -6.39
CA TYR A 963 44.96 15.53 -7.46
C TYR A 963 45.90 16.61 -6.94
N ILE A 964 45.46 17.38 -5.93
CA ILE A 964 46.33 18.35 -5.24
C ILE A 964 47.49 17.61 -4.55
N ASN A 965 47.22 16.49 -3.88
CA ASN A 965 48.25 15.66 -3.25
C ASN A 965 49.26 15.12 -4.29
N GLN A 966 48.80 14.66 -5.45
CA GLN A 966 49.67 14.22 -6.54
C GLN A 966 50.62 15.33 -7.00
N LEU A 967 50.11 16.53 -7.28
CA LEU A 967 50.93 17.68 -7.71
C LEU A 967 51.96 18.10 -6.65
N ARG A 968 51.63 17.94 -5.37
CA ARG A 968 52.57 18.18 -4.26
C ARG A 968 53.66 17.12 -4.17
N HIS A 969 53.34 15.86 -4.42
CA HIS A 969 54.34 14.79 -4.52
C HIS A 969 55.27 14.99 -5.72
N GLU A 970 54.78 15.61 -6.80
CA GLU A 970 55.58 16.04 -7.96
C GLU A 970 56.45 17.29 -7.68
N GLY A 971 56.39 17.85 -6.46
CA GLY A 971 57.29 18.90 -5.98
C GLY A 971 56.75 20.34 -6.06
N GLN A 972 55.47 20.55 -6.37
CA GLN A 972 54.88 21.89 -6.43
C GLN A 972 54.64 22.48 -5.02
N SER A 973 54.68 23.82 -4.93
CA SER A 973 54.33 24.55 -3.70
C SER A 973 52.83 24.37 -3.36
N ILE A 974 52.42 24.56 -2.10
CA ILE A 974 51.02 24.34 -1.68
C ILE A 974 50.05 25.22 -2.49
N ASP A 975 50.35 26.50 -2.64
CA ASP A 975 49.45 27.44 -3.34
C ASP A 975 49.44 27.16 -4.86
N ASP A 976 50.59 26.82 -5.47
CA ASP A 976 50.66 26.47 -6.89
C ASP A 976 49.95 25.15 -7.19
N ALA A 977 50.09 24.15 -6.32
CA ALA A 977 49.41 22.86 -6.43
C ALA A 977 47.88 23.01 -6.29
N ILE A 978 47.41 23.91 -5.41
CA ILE A 978 45.98 24.22 -5.29
C ILE A 978 45.47 24.89 -6.56
N LEU A 979 46.16 25.92 -7.08
CA LEU A 979 45.75 26.65 -8.28
C LEU A 979 45.73 25.73 -9.52
N ALA A 980 46.79 24.94 -9.72
CA ALA A 980 46.89 24.00 -10.82
C ALA A 980 45.85 22.87 -10.69
N GLY A 981 45.69 22.30 -9.49
CA GLY A 981 44.72 21.24 -9.20
C GLY A 981 43.28 21.69 -9.44
N CYS A 982 42.89 22.85 -8.90
CA CYS A 982 41.54 23.39 -9.08
C CYS A 982 41.27 23.79 -10.54
N SER A 983 42.26 24.36 -11.26
CA SER A 983 42.14 24.68 -12.68
C SER A 983 41.90 23.43 -13.53
N LEU A 984 42.63 22.34 -13.26
CA LEU A 984 42.49 21.09 -13.99
C LEU A 984 41.19 20.36 -13.66
N ARG A 985 40.68 20.50 -12.43
CA ARG A 985 39.45 19.83 -11.97
C ARG A 985 38.17 20.63 -12.20
N LEU A 986 38.24 21.92 -12.50
CA LEU A 986 37.06 22.77 -12.71
C LEU A 986 36.09 22.18 -13.75
N ARG A 987 36.59 21.76 -14.91
CA ARG A 987 35.75 21.20 -15.98
C ARG A 987 35.10 19.87 -15.57
N PRO A 988 35.84 18.85 -15.10
CA PRO A 988 35.23 17.62 -14.60
C PRO A 988 34.20 17.84 -13.49
N VAL A 989 34.53 18.62 -12.45
CA VAL A 989 33.66 18.82 -11.28
C VAL A 989 32.35 19.55 -11.66
N VAL A 990 32.43 20.59 -12.49
CA VAL A 990 31.23 21.30 -12.98
C VAL A 990 30.40 20.41 -13.91
N MET A 991 31.06 19.56 -14.72
CA MET A 991 30.35 18.63 -15.59
C MET A 991 29.57 17.59 -14.78
N THR A 992 30.20 16.96 -13.78
CA THR A 992 29.55 16.01 -12.88
C THR A 992 28.37 16.66 -12.16
N MET A 993 28.54 17.89 -11.65
CA MET A 993 27.43 18.64 -11.06
C MET A 993 26.28 18.85 -12.04
N MET A 994 26.56 19.29 -13.27
CA MET A 994 25.53 19.53 -14.28
C MET A 994 24.83 18.24 -14.71
N THR A 995 25.54 17.12 -14.81
CA THR A 995 24.93 15.83 -15.14
C THR A 995 24.03 15.32 -14.03
N THR A 996 24.42 15.45 -12.76
CA THR A 996 23.56 15.07 -11.64
C THR A 996 22.34 15.99 -11.56
N LEU A 997 22.54 17.31 -11.67
CA LEU A 997 21.46 18.29 -11.62
C LEU A 997 20.46 18.08 -12.76
N LEU A 998 20.93 17.98 -14.00
CA LEU A 998 20.07 17.81 -15.17
C LEU A 998 19.53 16.38 -15.33
N GLY A 999 20.22 15.37 -14.79
CA GLY A 999 19.74 14.00 -14.75
C GLY A 999 18.55 13.82 -13.79
N LEU A 1000 18.56 14.54 -12.66
CA LEU A 1000 17.47 14.52 -11.66
C LEU A 1000 16.39 15.58 -11.89
N LEU A 1001 16.66 16.60 -12.71
CA LEU A 1001 15.72 17.71 -12.96
C LEU A 1001 14.36 17.24 -13.48
N PRO A 1002 14.26 16.31 -14.46
CA PRO A 1002 12.96 15.79 -14.90
C PRO A 1002 12.16 15.16 -13.75
N LEU A 1003 12.84 14.48 -12.84
CA LEU A 1003 12.22 13.83 -11.68
C LEU A 1003 11.64 14.84 -10.68
N ALA A 1004 12.36 15.95 -10.45
CA ALA A 1004 11.91 17.03 -9.59
C ALA A 1004 10.71 17.81 -10.18
N LEU A 1005 10.59 17.85 -11.51
CA LEU A 1005 9.54 18.59 -12.22
C LEU A 1005 8.37 17.71 -12.70
N ALA A 1006 8.51 16.39 -12.66
CA ALA A 1006 7.49 15.45 -13.13
C ALA A 1006 6.15 15.67 -12.41
N GLN A 1007 5.05 15.76 -13.17
CA GLN A 1007 3.68 16.00 -12.65
C GLN A 1007 2.76 14.78 -12.77
N GLY A 1008 3.30 13.63 -13.18
CA GLY A 1008 2.57 12.37 -13.33
C GLY A 1008 2.48 11.58 -12.03
N ILE A 1009 1.62 10.55 -12.04
CA ILE A 1009 1.43 9.63 -10.92
C ILE A 1009 2.76 9.00 -10.54
N GLY A 1010 3.12 9.01 -9.26
CA GLY A 1010 4.37 8.42 -8.77
C GLY A 1010 5.47 9.43 -8.47
N ALA A 1011 5.37 10.65 -9.00
CA ALA A 1011 6.39 11.67 -8.86
C ALA A 1011 6.51 12.20 -7.42
N GLU A 1012 5.43 12.16 -6.63
CA GLU A 1012 5.33 12.75 -5.30
C GLU A 1012 6.37 12.19 -4.33
N VAL A 1013 6.69 10.89 -4.42
CA VAL A 1013 7.71 10.29 -3.54
C VAL A 1013 9.13 10.67 -3.96
N GLN A 1014 9.36 10.92 -5.25
CA GLN A 1014 10.71 11.20 -5.78
C GLN A 1014 11.07 12.69 -5.73
N ARG A 1015 10.08 13.59 -5.81
CA ARG A 1015 10.31 15.05 -5.80
C ARG A 1015 11.09 15.55 -4.57
N PRO A 1016 10.77 15.19 -3.31
CA PRO A 1016 11.51 15.69 -2.15
C PRO A 1016 12.97 15.24 -2.17
N LEU A 1017 13.22 13.99 -2.56
CA LEU A 1017 14.56 13.44 -2.72
C LEU A 1017 15.34 14.22 -3.77
N ALA A 1018 14.79 14.35 -4.98
CA ALA A 1018 15.44 15.05 -6.09
C ALA A 1018 15.69 16.54 -5.76
N SER A 1019 14.75 17.19 -5.05
CA SER A 1019 14.86 18.60 -4.66
C SER A 1019 16.01 18.83 -3.68
N VAL A 1020 16.21 17.93 -2.72
CA VAL A 1020 17.34 17.97 -1.78
C VAL A 1020 18.66 17.78 -2.52
N VAL A 1021 18.75 16.79 -3.39
CA VAL A 1021 19.99 16.49 -4.13
C VAL A 1021 20.33 17.62 -5.09
N ILE A 1022 19.38 18.15 -5.88
CA ILE A 1022 19.60 19.27 -6.81
C ILE A 1022 20.10 20.52 -6.07
N GLY A 1023 19.39 20.92 -5.01
CA GLY A 1023 19.77 22.10 -4.22
C GLY A 1023 21.12 21.91 -3.53
N GLY A 1024 21.31 20.75 -2.92
CA GLY A 1024 22.52 20.39 -2.20
C GLY A 1024 23.76 20.26 -3.07
N VAL A 1025 23.66 19.62 -4.24
CA VAL A 1025 24.79 19.46 -5.17
C VAL A 1025 25.21 20.82 -5.73
N PHE A 1026 24.26 21.72 -5.99
CA PHE A 1026 24.56 23.09 -6.43
C PHE A 1026 25.39 23.85 -5.39
N THR A 1027 24.93 23.89 -4.13
CA THR A 1027 25.68 24.59 -3.06
C THR A 1027 26.96 23.87 -2.69
N SER A 1028 26.93 22.53 -2.61
CA SER A 1028 28.09 21.70 -2.32
C SER A 1028 29.19 21.92 -3.34
N THR A 1029 28.89 21.91 -4.64
CA THR A 1029 29.90 22.10 -5.69
C THR A 1029 30.49 23.50 -5.64
N ALA A 1030 29.65 24.53 -5.51
CA ALA A 1030 30.10 25.91 -5.42
C ALA A 1030 31.01 26.15 -4.21
N LEU A 1031 30.64 25.61 -3.04
CA LEU A 1031 31.42 25.72 -1.82
C LEU A 1031 32.64 24.79 -1.82
N THR A 1032 32.57 23.61 -2.45
CA THR A 1032 33.73 22.71 -2.60
C THR A 1032 34.83 23.38 -3.42
N LEU A 1033 34.49 24.06 -4.51
CA LEU A 1033 35.49 24.76 -5.34
C LEU A 1033 36.10 26.00 -4.66
N VAL A 1034 35.55 26.48 -3.54
CA VAL A 1034 35.99 27.73 -2.89
C VAL A 1034 36.52 27.47 -1.47
N VAL A 1035 35.78 26.73 -0.66
CA VAL A 1035 36.06 26.43 0.74
C VAL A 1035 37.03 25.26 0.90
N LEU A 1036 36.90 24.19 0.09
CA LEU A 1036 37.83 23.06 0.21
C LEU A 1036 39.30 23.43 -0.07
N PRO A 1037 39.63 24.27 -1.08
CA PRO A 1037 40.99 24.79 -1.27
C PRO A 1037 41.53 25.58 -0.07
N THR A 1038 40.68 26.40 0.56
CA THR A 1038 41.10 27.19 1.73
C THR A 1038 41.28 26.30 2.96
N LEU A 1039 40.40 25.31 3.18
CA LEU A 1039 40.58 24.26 4.19
C LEU A 1039 41.87 23.45 3.95
N TYR A 1040 42.15 23.06 2.70
CA TYR A 1040 43.39 22.35 2.34
C TYR A 1040 44.62 23.15 2.75
N SER A 1041 44.64 24.46 2.47
CA SER A 1041 45.77 25.31 2.83
C SER A 1041 46.02 25.44 4.35
N VAL A 1042 45.00 25.17 5.17
CA VAL A 1042 45.06 25.22 6.65
C VAL A 1042 45.41 23.85 7.24
N PHE A 1043 44.87 22.77 6.66
CA PHE A 1043 45.04 21.39 7.15
C PHE A 1043 46.26 20.66 6.57
N ALA A 1044 46.77 21.08 5.41
CA ALA A 1044 47.90 20.45 4.73
C ALA A 1044 49.18 20.50 5.56
N GLU A 1045 49.95 19.41 5.56
CA GLU A 1045 51.27 19.36 6.18
C GLU A 1045 52.26 20.30 5.47
N GLN A 1046 52.95 21.15 6.25
CA GLN A 1046 53.90 22.14 5.71
C GLN A 1046 55.18 21.50 5.13
N THR A 1047 55.48 20.26 5.47
CA THR A 1047 56.63 19.50 4.94
C THR A 1047 56.14 18.17 4.38
N VAL A 1048 56.41 17.90 3.10
CA VAL A 1048 56.17 16.59 2.50
C VAL A 1048 57.20 15.64 3.09
N ARG A 1049 56.80 14.73 3.99
CA ARG A 1049 57.66 13.60 4.36
C ARG A 1049 57.93 12.80 3.09
N LYS A 1050 59.20 12.66 2.71
CA LYS A 1050 59.66 11.58 1.83
C LYS A 1050 59.48 10.25 2.58
N GLU A 1051 58.25 9.82 2.78
CA GLU A 1051 57.99 8.40 2.96
C GLU A 1051 58.16 7.75 1.58
N GLU A 1052 58.79 6.57 1.56
CA GLU A 1052 59.11 5.81 0.36
C GLU A 1052 57.93 5.89 -0.61
N VAL A 1053 58.22 6.37 -1.81
CA VAL A 1053 57.33 6.31 -2.96
C VAL A 1053 56.76 4.89 -2.98
N PRO A 1054 55.47 4.67 -2.70
CA PRO A 1054 54.88 3.39 -3.04
C PRO A 1054 54.98 3.28 -4.57
N GLU A 1055 55.46 2.13 -5.05
CA GLU A 1055 55.95 1.76 -6.40
C GLU A 1055 55.04 2.11 -7.63
N TRP A 1056 54.49 3.31 -7.70
CA TRP A 1056 53.52 3.74 -8.71
C TRP A 1056 53.72 5.18 -9.21
N VAL A 1057 54.94 5.51 -9.60
CA VAL A 1057 55.17 6.47 -10.70
C VAL A 1057 55.15 5.71 -12.02
#